data_AF-A0A194UV12-F1
#
_entry.id   AF-A0A194UV12-F1
#
_cell.length_a   1.000
_cell.length_b   1.000
_cell.length_c   1.000
_cell.angle_alpha   90.00
_cell.angle_beta   90.00
_cell.angle_gamma   90.00
#
_symmetry.space_group_name_H-M   'P 1'
#
loop_
_entity.id
_entity.type
_entity.pdbx_description
1 polymer ?
#
loop_
_entity_poly.entity_id
_entity_poly.type
_entity_poly.pdbx_seq_one_letter_code
_entity_poly.pdbx_strand_id
1 'polypeptide(L)'
;MSRAVARQIQDRLGLRTSPSAVQGRLGSAKGMWVIDVTDTTDDVWIETYPSQRKWELDWDTVDKEQRTLEVLNVPSKPRSARLNLQFLPVIEDRAKDKDEMRKAAGYLLQSNLENDLRSQKEALERPIQFRQWIHENSSHKHDRALNGHVPYQGGLPQEDEEIMNCMLDAGFQPTANKFLADLTFAMQRKKCETLKKKLNITVGRSANLYMVVDFLGILEENEIHVGFSTVFEADNEWNKTMIQGEAIVARSPAHFISDMQKVKVVFKPELADLTDVVIFSSKGDVPLADKLSGGDYDGDLAWVCWDPRLVVNFENAKVQEQPELNQFIRKDTVQFRQILKSHKKDLAAAVSEMMEKSFAFNLTKSMLGTCTNYKESLCYSRGNVDDDVARTLSTLLSNLVDQAKQGIEFTDEDFRSLKKDLAKNHGVRQEYDKPPAYKSEHWSSDVVPKHIIDYLKFGIAQPIITKELNSFNKALNEDGPEFYDQDLVSYHKKYDQLARDPSELGMWIKSLHSYLGQEIEKVSEAWDRLTASWPEKVQRTYELWQAIQPDKAPLLSGQQSTTNSAAAMETLLLGGELSHWELWKASFAFHKFKKKRFPWQMAGRQLCHIKAQVVCAKTPGAALAPASVVPLMHAGLRPDPKFVKLMVAMMEGQGSQFMDQHDHRDDDDDDE
;
A
#
# COMPACT_ATOMS: atom_id res chain seq x y z
N MET A 1 17.82 -1.06 27.13
CA MET A 1 18.98 -1.65 26.43
C MET A 1 20.05 -0.59 26.32
N SER A 2 21.32 -0.97 26.36
CA SER A 2 22.44 -0.02 26.20
C SER A 2 22.44 0.68 24.84
N ARG A 3 23.09 1.84 24.76
CA ARG A 3 23.36 2.52 23.48
C ARG A 3 24.22 1.65 22.56
N ALA A 4 25.17 0.89 23.11
CA ALA A 4 26.03 -0.02 22.37
C ALA A 4 25.22 -1.13 21.64
N VAL A 5 24.19 -1.69 22.28
CA VAL A 5 23.30 -2.66 21.62
C VAL A 5 22.55 -2.01 20.45
N ALA A 6 22.02 -0.80 20.60
CA ALA A 6 21.30 -0.11 19.53
C ALA A 6 22.21 0.17 18.30
N ARG A 7 23.47 0.56 18.53
CA ARG A 7 24.48 0.71 17.46
C ARG A 7 24.76 -0.61 16.74
N GLN A 8 24.93 -1.72 17.47
CA GLN A 8 25.10 -3.03 16.84
C GLN A 8 23.89 -3.45 15.99
N ILE A 9 22.67 -3.09 16.41
CA ILE A 9 21.46 -3.33 15.62
C ILE A 9 21.47 -2.48 14.34
N GLN A 10 21.84 -1.20 14.44
CA GLN A 10 22.01 -0.31 13.30
C GLN A 10 22.96 -0.92 12.26
N ASP A 11 24.15 -1.34 12.68
CA ASP A 11 25.19 -1.87 11.80
C ASP A 11 24.75 -3.19 11.13
N ARG A 12 24.18 -4.12 11.89
CA ARG A 12 23.76 -5.43 11.36
C ARG A 12 22.56 -5.36 10.43
N LEU A 13 21.65 -4.40 10.64
CA LEU A 13 20.46 -4.23 9.81
C LEU A 13 20.64 -3.17 8.70
N GLY A 14 21.79 -2.51 8.63
CA GLY A 14 22.06 -1.45 7.65
C GLY A 14 21.14 -0.22 7.81
N LEU A 15 20.78 0.12 9.05
CA LEU A 15 19.92 1.27 9.33
C LEU A 15 20.72 2.58 9.22
N ARG A 16 20.06 3.65 8.78
CA ARG A 16 20.70 4.98 8.68
C ARG A 16 21.04 5.60 10.03
N THR A 17 20.23 5.29 11.06
CA THR A 17 20.36 5.83 12.41
C THR A 17 20.11 4.73 13.43
N SER A 18 20.66 4.88 14.63
CA SER A 18 20.39 3.97 15.75
C SER A 18 18.91 4.04 16.13
N PRO A 19 18.20 2.90 16.25
CA PRO A 19 16.79 2.90 16.60
C PRO A 19 16.60 3.17 18.09
N SER A 20 15.70 4.11 18.45
CA SER A 20 15.41 4.45 19.85
C SER A 20 14.78 3.29 20.64
N ALA A 21 14.09 2.37 19.96
CA ALA A 21 13.54 1.15 20.55
C ALA A 21 13.57 0.00 19.52
N VAL A 22 13.41 -1.24 19.97
CA VAL A 22 13.29 -2.41 19.09
C VAL A 22 12.25 -3.38 19.63
N GLN A 23 11.45 -3.96 18.74
CA GLN A 23 10.60 -5.10 19.05
C GLN A 23 11.40 -6.37 18.77
N GLY A 24 11.50 -7.30 19.72
CA GLY A 24 12.36 -8.46 19.55
C GLY A 24 12.03 -9.64 20.44
N ARG A 25 12.96 -10.59 20.50
CA ARG A 25 12.98 -11.73 21.41
C ARG A 25 14.39 -11.91 21.94
N LEU A 26 14.50 -12.35 23.18
CA LEU A 26 15.76 -12.72 23.82
C LEU A 26 15.47 -13.90 24.75
N GLY A 27 15.77 -15.10 24.29
CA GLY A 27 15.46 -16.34 25.01
C GLY A 27 13.97 -16.43 25.34
N SER A 28 13.63 -16.47 26.62
CA SER A 28 12.23 -16.47 27.06
C SER A 28 11.55 -15.10 27.04
N ALA A 29 12.31 -14.01 26.86
CA ALA A 29 11.77 -12.66 26.85
C ALA A 29 11.23 -12.27 25.46
N LYS A 30 10.01 -11.74 25.41
CA LYS A 30 9.39 -11.12 24.22
C LYS A 30 8.88 -9.74 24.59
N GLY A 31 9.19 -8.74 23.76
CA GLY A 31 8.58 -7.42 23.87
C GLY A 31 9.38 -6.31 23.19
N MET A 32 9.29 -5.11 23.76
CA MET A 32 10.09 -3.96 23.37
C MET A 32 11.31 -3.79 24.27
N TRP A 33 12.41 -3.31 23.68
CA TRP A 33 13.55 -2.76 24.40
C TRP A 33 13.80 -1.33 23.90
N VAL A 34 13.84 -0.38 24.82
CA VAL A 34 14.14 1.03 24.55
C VAL A 34 15.58 1.33 24.95
N ILE A 35 16.24 2.28 24.27
CA ILE A 35 17.53 2.80 24.69
C ILE A 35 17.40 3.38 26.09
N ASP A 36 18.32 3.02 26.98
CA ASP A 36 18.48 3.73 28.24
C ASP A 36 19.14 5.09 27.96
N VAL A 37 18.38 6.17 28.13
CA VAL A 37 18.86 7.53 27.87
C VAL A 37 19.95 7.97 28.85
N THR A 38 20.06 7.32 30.01
CA THR A 38 21.07 7.59 31.04
C THR A 38 22.37 6.82 30.82
N ASP A 39 22.37 5.82 29.94
CA ASP A 39 23.56 5.08 29.56
C ASP A 39 24.52 5.98 28.79
N THR A 40 25.68 6.23 29.41
CA THR A 40 26.79 7.01 28.85
C THR A 40 28.01 6.12 28.59
N THR A 41 27.87 4.80 28.78
CA THR A 41 28.93 3.83 28.61
C THR A 41 28.91 3.22 27.20
N ASP A 42 29.98 2.51 26.84
CA ASP A 42 30.01 1.66 25.65
C ASP A 42 29.82 0.17 26.00
N ASP A 43 29.37 -0.12 27.23
CA ASP A 43 29.15 -1.49 27.69
C ASP A 43 27.92 -2.10 27.00
N VAL A 44 28.05 -3.36 26.58
CA VAL A 44 26.98 -4.09 25.92
C VAL A 44 26.13 -4.79 26.97
N TRP A 45 24.99 -4.21 27.29
CA TRP A 45 24.02 -4.80 28.21
C TRP A 45 22.57 -4.64 27.73
N ILE A 46 21.72 -5.55 28.21
CA ILE A 46 20.28 -5.58 27.97
C ILE A 46 19.59 -6.16 29.22
N GLU A 47 18.43 -5.63 29.58
CA GLU A 47 17.65 -6.10 30.73
C GLU A 47 16.38 -6.83 30.30
N THR A 48 15.83 -7.66 31.19
CA THR A 48 14.54 -8.33 30.99
C THR A 48 13.64 -8.19 32.21
N TYR A 49 12.34 -8.02 31.98
CA TYR A 49 11.31 -7.94 33.03
C TYR A 49 10.48 -9.22 33.14
N PRO A 50 9.87 -9.53 34.30
CA PRO A 50 9.00 -10.69 34.47
C PRO A 50 7.88 -10.76 33.43
N SER A 51 7.27 -9.63 33.07
CA SER A 51 6.20 -9.56 32.06
C SER A 51 6.67 -9.93 30.64
N GLN A 52 7.96 -9.75 30.34
CA GLN A 52 8.55 -10.13 29.06
C GLN A 52 8.85 -11.64 29.02
N ARG A 53 9.29 -12.24 30.13
CA ARG A 53 9.69 -13.66 30.22
C ARG A 53 8.48 -14.59 30.20
N LYS A 54 8.31 -15.33 29.11
CA LYS A 54 7.14 -16.21 28.86
C LYS A 54 7.31 -17.62 29.44
N TRP A 55 8.53 -18.01 29.79
CA TRP A 55 8.86 -19.21 30.56
C TRP A 55 10.15 -19.00 31.36
N GLU A 56 10.39 -19.86 32.35
CA GLU A 56 11.59 -19.79 33.17
C GLU A 56 12.80 -20.31 32.39
N LEU A 57 13.92 -19.60 32.50
CA LEU A 57 15.15 -19.89 31.75
C LEU A 57 16.35 -19.62 32.67
N ASP A 58 17.21 -20.62 32.82
CA ASP A 58 18.45 -20.49 33.58
C ASP A 58 19.53 -19.85 32.71
N TRP A 59 19.72 -18.54 32.85
CA TRP A 59 20.62 -17.73 32.03
C TRP A 59 22.10 -18.13 32.17
N ASP A 60 22.49 -18.80 33.25
CA ASP A 60 23.87 -19.20 33.50
C ASP A 60 24.25 -20.44 32.68
N THR A 61 23.28 -21.32 32.40
CA THR A 61 23.51 -22.61 31.74
C THR A 61 22.95 -22.68 30.32
N VAL A 62 22.24 -21.64 29.87
CA VAL A 62 21.56 -21.64 28.59
C VAL A 62 22.49 -21.48 27.37
N ASP A 63 22.10 -22.12 26.28
CA ASP A 63 22.75 -22.02 24.97
C ASP A 63 22.86 -20.57 24.47
N LYS A 64 23.82 -20.32 23.58
CA LYS A 64 24.09 -18.98 23.03
C LYS A 64 22.89 -18.41 22.27
N GLU A 65 22.13 -19.26 21.62
CA GLU A 65 20.95 -18.91 20.83
C GLU A 65 19.89 -18.23 21.72
N GLN A 66 19.70 -18.71 22.94
CA GLN A 66 18.76 -18.12 23.91
C GLN A 66 19.28 -16.80 24.50
N ARG A 67 20.57 -16.48 24.35
CA ARG A 67 21.18 -15.20 24.71
C ARG A 67 21.36 -14.26 23.51
N THR A 68 20.84 -14.65 22.35
CA THR A 68 20.91 -13.83 21.13
C THR A 68 19.65 -12.96 21.04
N LEU A 69 19.84 -11.65 20.87
CA LEU A 69 18.74 -10.73 20.61
C LEU A 69 18.28 -10.89 19.16
N GLU A 70 17.03 -11.31 18.98
CA GLU A 70 16.36 -11.46 17.69
C GLU A 70 15.45 -10.26 17.46
N VAL A 71 15.83 -9.36 16.55
CA VAL A 71 15.04 -8.16 16.23
C VAL A 71 13.94 -8.53 15.23
N LEU A 72 12.68 -8.24 15.59
CA LEU A 72 11.53 -8.39 14.71
C LEU A 72 11.25 -7.09 13.93
N ASN A 73 11.14 -5.97 14.64
CA ASN A 73 10.82 -4.67 14.04
C ASN A 73 11.58 -3.55 14.77
N VAL A 74 11.80 -2.45 14.06
CA VAL A 74 12.34 -1.19 14.61
C VAL A 74 11.38 -0.04 14.28
N PRO A 75 11.27 1.01 15.12
CA PRO A 75 10.59 2.24 14.77
C PRO A 75 11.15 2.79 13.46
N SER A 76 10.24 3.19 12.59
CA SER A 76 10.55 3.79 11.29
C SER A 76 9.97 5.19 11.23
N LYS A 77 10.50 6.03 10.33
CA LYS A 77 10.04 7.42 10.15
C LYS A 77 8.50 7.47 10.10
N PRO A 78 7.84 8.12 11.08
CA PRO A 78 6.39 8.19 11.14
C PRO A 78 5.80 8.95 9.94
N ARG A 79 4.55 8.64 9.63
CA ARG A 79 3.76 9.30 8.59
C ARG A 79 2.35 9.56 9.11
N SER A 80 1.64 10.48 8.46
CA SER A 80 0.23 10.73 8.74
C SER A 80 -0.57 9.43 8.73
N ALA A 81 -1.23 9.13 9.85
CA ALA A 81 -2.01 7.91 10.00
C ALA A 81 -3.42 8.06 9.43
N ARG A 82 -4.02 6.91 9.13
CA ARG A 82 -5.43 6.83 8.75
C ARG A 82 -6.27 6.67 9.99
N LEU A 83 -7.35 7.42 10.08
CA LEU A 83 -8.39 7.22 11.06
C LEU A 83 -9.17 5.95 10.68
N ASN A 84 -9.02 4.91 11.50
CA ASN A 84 -9.73 3.66 11.33
C ASN A 84 -11.24 3.90 11.42
N LEU A 85 -12.04 3.34 10.49
CA LEU A 85 -13.50 3.45 10.51
C LEU A 85 -14.10 2.95 11.82
N GLN A 86 -13.47 1.97 12.46
CA GLN A 86 -13.90 1.46 13.75
C GLN A 86 -13.81 2.50 14.88
N PHE A 87 -12.93 3.49 14.77
CA PHE A 87 -12.82 4.57 15.77
C PHE A 87 -13.96 5.58 15.64
N LEU A 88 -14.57 5.72 14.45
CA LEU A 88 -15.57 6.77 14.19
C LEU A 88 -16.78 6.71 15.15
N PRO A 89 -17.41 5.54 15.41
CA PRO A 89 -18.50 5.47 16.37
C PRO A 89 -18.08 5.88 17.79
N VAL A 90 -16.86 5.50 18.22
CA VAL A 90 -16.35 5.85 19.55
C VAL A 90 -16.03 7.35 19.64
N ILE A 91 -15.37 7.91 18.63
CA ILE A 91 -15.08 9.34 18.55
C ILE A 91 -16.37 10.18 18.53
N GLU A 92 -17.38 9.77 17.75
CA GLU A 92 -18.68 10.45 17.69
C GLU A 92 -19.43 10.34 19.02
N ASP A 93 -19.37 9.20 19.69
CA ASP A 93 -19.98 9.02 21.00
C ASP A 93 -19.35 9.97 22.04
N ARG A 94 -18.02 10.01 22.07
CA ARG A 94 -17.22 10.82 23.00
C ARG A 94 -17.09 12.30 22.62
N ALA A 95 -17.83 12.75 21.60
CA ALA A 95 -17.83 14.14 21.20
C ALA A 95 -18.73 14.99 22.11
N LYS A 96 -18.25 16.18 22.52
CA LYS A 96 -19.09 17.20 23.20
C LYS A 96 -20.23 17.64 22.30
N ASP A 97 -19.92 17.84 21.02
CA ASP A 97 -20.87 18.09 19.95
C ASP A 97 -20.68 17.05 18.83
N LYS A 98 -21.66 16.13 18.72
CA LYS A 98 -21.63 15.03 17.74
C LYS A 98 -21.74 15.52 16.30
N ASP A 99 -22.48 16.59 16.05
CA ASP A 99 -22.65 17.12 14.70
C ASP A 99 -21.40 17.85 14.23
N GLU A 100 -20.74 18.61 15.11
CA GLU A 100 -19.43 19.21 14.81
C GLU A 100 -18.35 18.15 14.60
N MET A 101 -18.36 17.06 15.39
CA MET A 101 -17.44 15.93 15.16
C MET A 101 -17.66 15.29 13.80
N ARG A 102 -18.93 15.08 13.41
CA ARG A 102 -19.29 14.52 12.11
C ARG A 102 -18.85 15.43 10.96
N LYS A 103 -19.05 16.75 11.10
CA LYS A 103 -18.56 17.74 10.12
C LYS A 103 -17.03 17.76 10.04
N ALA A 104 -16.33 17.66 11.17
CA ALA A 104 -14.86 17.61 11.20
C ALA A 104 -14.33 16.37 10.47
N ALA A 105 -14.88 15.18 10.74
CA ALA A 105 -14.53 13.96 10.03
C ALA A 105 -14.88 14.05 8.53
N GLY A 106 -16.02 14.66 8.19
CA GLY A 106 -16.45 14.92 6.81
C GLY A 106 -15.49 15.85 6.07
N TYR A 107 -15.07 16.94 6.70
CA TYR A 107 -14.10 17.89 6.15
C TYR A 107 -12.74 17.23 5.89
N LEU A 108 -12.25 16.44 6.85
CA LEU A 108 -10.99 15.70 6.69
C LEU A 108 -11.05 14.75 5.49
N LEU A 109 -12.12 13.97 5.38
CA LEU A 109 -12.35 13.07 4.24
C LEU A 109 -12.46 13.83 2.92
N GLN A 110 -13.28 14.89 2.88
CA GLN A 110 -13.47 15.71 1.69
C GLN A 110 -12.15 16.31 1.22
N SER A 111 -11.40 16.96 2.12
CA SER A 111 -10.12 17.59 1.80
C SER A 111 -9.11 16.58 1.28
N ASN A 112 -9.02 15.39 1.88
CA ASN A 112 -8.14 14.32 1.39
C ASN A 112 -8.55 13.84 -0.01
N LEU A 113 -9.84 13.57 -0.23
CA LEU A 113 -10.34 13.12 -1.52
C LEU A 113 -10.11 14.17 -2.60
N GLU A 114 -10.42 15.44 -2.32
CA GLU A 114 -10.19 16.53 -3.26
C GLU A 114 -8.70 16.69 -3.59
N ASN A 115 -7.80 16.58 -2.62
CA ASN A 115 -6.36 16.63 -2.88
C ASN A 115 -5.87 15.42 -3.71
N ASP A 116 -6.32 14.21 -3.37
CA ASP A 116 -5.95 12.97 -4.07
C ASP A 116 -6.45 12.95 -5.53
N LEU A 117 -7.63 13.53 -5.78
CA LEU A 117 -8.26 13.58 -7.10
C LEU A 117 -7.73 14.76 -7.92
N ARG A 118 -7.51 15.92 -7.30
CA ARG A 118 -6.93 17.10 -7.96
C ARG A 118 -5.50 16.83 -8.43
N SER A 119 -4.65 16.27 -7.57
CA SER A 119 -3.25 15.97 -7.91
C SER A 119 -3.10 15.11 -9.16
N GLN A 120 -4.05 14.21 -9.41
CA GLN A 120 -4.05 13.40 -10.61
C GLN A 120 -4.48 14.19 -11.85
N LYS A 121 -5.52 15.02 -11.74
CA LYS A 121 -5.98 15.84 -12.85
C LYS A 121 -4.89 16.82 -13.29
N GLU A 122 -4.21 17.46 -12.33
CA GLU A 122 -3.03 18.30 -12.56
C GLU A 122 -1.91 17.49 -13.21
N ALA A 123 -1.68 16.25 -12.75
CA ALA A 123 -0.64 15.41 -13.33
C ALA A 123 -0.88 15.10 -14.82
N LEU A 124 -2.14 15.02 -15.28
CA LEU A 124 -2.44 14.82 -16.71
C LEU A 124 -2.03 15.97 -17.61
N GLU A 125 -1.86 17.17 -17.07
CA GLU A 125 -1.52 18.36 -17.88
C GLU A 125 -0.16 18.18 -18.56
N ARG A 126 0.77 17.43 -17.95
CA ARG A 126 2.12 17.24 -18.49
C ARG A 126 2.57 15.80 -18.35
N PRO A 127 3.14 15.19 -19.41
CA PRO A 127 3.65 13.82 -19.37
C PRO A 127 4.63 13.54 -18.22
N ILE A 128 5.50 14.49 -17.89
CA ILE A 128 6.49 14.33 -16.81
C ILE A 128 5.85 14.27 -15.41
N GLN A 129 4.80 15.08 -15.17
CA GLN A 129 4.03 15.03 -13.93
C GLN A 129 3.19 13.77 -13.86
N PHE A 130 2.57 13.37 -14.98
CA PHE A 130 1.79 12.13 -15.04
C PHE A 130 2.65 10.90 -14.76
N ARG A 131 3.85 10.84 -15.33
CA ARG A 131 4.82 9.77 -15.07
C ARG A 131 5.24 9.72 -13.61
N GLN A 132 5.50 10.87 -12.98
CA GLN A 132 5.79 10.94 -11.55
C GLN A 132 4.61 10.43 -10.72
N TRP A 133 3.39 10.87 -11.04
CA TRP A 133 2.18 10.45 -10.36
C TRP A 133 1.93 8.94 -10.47
N ILE A 134 2.13 8.32 -11.65
CA ILE A 134 2.04 6.86 -11.81
C ILE A 134 3.05 6.15 -10.89
N HIS A 135 4.28 6.66 -10.82
CA HIS A 135 5.30 6.09 -9.96
C HIS A 135 4.92 6.15 -8.47
N GLU A 136 4.34 7.26 -8.02
CA GLU A 136 3.89 7.44 -6.63
C GLU A 136 2.68 6.57 -6.27
N ASN A 137 1.88 6.18 -7.26
CA ASN A 137 0.65 5.42 -7.08
C ASN A 137 0.79 3.92 -7.47
N SER A 138 2.00 3.43 -7.74
CA SER A 138 2.30 2.03 -8.10
C SER A 138 3.18 1.32 -7.07
N SER A 139 3.09 -0.01 -7.00
CA SER A 139 3.77 -0.84 -5.97
C SER A 139 4.77 -1.86 -6.51
N HIS A 140 5.17 -1.77 -7.78
CA HIS A 140 5.94 -2.80 -8.51
C HIS A 140 7.46 -2.74 -8.28
N LYS A 141 7.91 -2.06 -7.21
CA LYS A 141 9.34 -1.88 -6.90
C LYS A 141 10.04 -3.19 -6.57
N HIS A 142 9.33 -4.09 -5.88
CA HIS A 142 9.88 -5.38 -5.49
C HIS A 142 10.04 -6.30 -6.71
N ASP A 143 9.07 -6.31 -7.62
CA ASP A 143 9.10 -7.17 -8.81
C ASP A 143 10.25 -6.80 -9.75
N ARG A 144 10.52 -5.51 -9.94
CA ARG A 144 11.69 -5.03 -10.70
C ARG A 144 13.00 -5.53 -10.10
N ALA A 145 13.14 -5.46 -8.78
CA ALA A 145 14.35 -5.89 -8.08
C ALA A 145 14.54 -7.42 -8.14
N LEU A 146 13.46 -8.18 -8.00
CA LEU A 146 13.47 -9.64 -8.03
C LEU A 146 13.81 -10.20 -9.42
N ASN A 147 13.29 -9.57 -10.48
CA ASN A 147 13.51 -10.05 -11.86
C ASN A 147 14.74 -9.42 -12.54
N GLY A 148 15.28 -8.33 -12.01
CA GLY A 148 16.36 -7.56 -12.67
C GLY A 148 15.93 -6.87 -13.97
N HIS A 149 14.63 -6.84 -14.27
CA HIS A 149 14.01 -6.13 -15.39
C HIS A 149 12.52 -5.88 -15.09
N VAL A 150 11.85 -5.07 -15.92
CA VAL A 150 10.38 -4.97 -15.91
C VAL A 150 9.80 -6.22 -16.58
N PRO A 151 8.92 -7.02 -15.95
CA PRO A 151 8.31 -8.19 -16.57
C PRO A 151 7.39 -7.84 -17.74
N TYR A 152 7.48 -8.59 -18.84
CA TYR A 152 6.64 -8.41 -20.04
C TYR A 152 5.66 -9.57 -20.22
N GLN A 153 4.57 -9.31 -20.93
CA GLN A 153 3.60 -10.29 -21.39
C GLN A 153 3.30 -10.00 -22.87
N GLY A 154 4.02 -10.69 -23.76
CA GLY A 154 4.11 -10.30 -25.16
C GLY A 154 4.91 -9.01 -25.35
N GLY A 155 4.42 -8.10 -26.18
CA GLY A 155 5.08 -6.84 -26.51
C GLY A 155 4.93 -5.72 -25.49
N LEU A 156 4.20 -5.93 -24.38
CA LEU A 156 3.98 -4.92 -23.33
C LEU A 156 4.39 -5.42 -21.94
N PRO A 157 4.69 -4.50 -21.00
CA PRO A 157 4.77 -4.84 -19.59
C PRO A 157 3.51 -5.56 -19.07
N GLN A 158 3.66 -6.35 -18.01
CA GLN A 158 2.55 -7.05 -17.37
C GLN A 158 1.54 -6.10 -16.70
N GLU A 159 2.06 -5.07 -16.03
CA GLU A 159 1.27 -4.13 -15.24
C GLU A 159 0.89 -2.89 -16.05
N ASP A 160 -0.36 -2.43 -15.91
CA ASP A 160 -0.87 -1.26 -16.66
C ASP A 160 -0.06 0.00 -16.35
N GLU A 161 0.40 0.19 -15.11
CA GLU A 161 1.24 1.33 -14.71
C GLU A 161 2.58 1.33 -15.45
N GLU A 162 3.17 0.15 -15.69
CA GLU A 162 4.41 0.02 -16.44
C GLU A 162 4.19 0.21 -17.94
N ILE A 163 3.05 -0.23 -18.48
CA ILE A 163 2.64 0.08 -19.86
C ILE A 163 2.57 1.60 -20.05
N MET A 164 1.88 2.31 -19.15
CA MET A 164 1.74 3.77 -19.22
C MET A 164 3.11 4.46 -19.13
N ASN A 165 3.99 4.06 -18.21
CA ASN A 165 5.34 4.60 -18.11
C ASN A 165 6.14 4.41 -19.42
N CYS A 166 6.12 3.20 -20.00
CA CYS A 166 6.82 2.93 -21.25
C CYS A 166 6.30 3.81 -22.41
N MET A 167 4.99 4.04 -22.46
CA MET A 167 4.39 4.91 -23.47
C MET A 167 4.77 6.38 -23.24
N LEU A 168 4.76 6.87 -22.00
CA LEU A 168 5.18 8.23 -21.70
C LEU A 168 6.66 8.45 -22.03
N ASP A 169 7.53 7.49 -21.68
CA ASP A 169 8.96 7.52 -22.01
C ASP A 169 9.22 7.52 -23.52
N ALA A 170 8.31 6.94 -24.31
CA ALA A 170 8.35 6.97 -25.76
C ALA A 170 7.79 8.27 -26.38
N GLY A 171 7.19 9.16 -25.58
CA GLY A 171 6.62 10.42 -26.04
C GLY A 171 5.13 10.34 -26.43
N PHE A 172 4.39 9.33 -25.98
CA PHE A 172 2.92 9.35 -26.09
C PHE A 172 2.30 10.31 -25.08
N GLN A 173 1.11 10.83 -25.43
CA GLN A 173 0.32 11.69 -24.55
C GLN A 173 -1.05 11.03 -24.28
N PRO A 174 -1.51 10.97 -23.01
CA PRO A 174 -2.80 10.36 -22.67
C PRO A 174 -3.99 11.02 -23.34
N THR A 175 -3.95 12.34 -23.55
CA THR A 175 -5.03 13.11 -24.20
C THR A 175 -5.07 12.95 -25.72
N ALA A 176 -3.99 12.46 -26.34
CA ALA A 176 -3.90 12.29 -27.79
C ALA A 176 -4.03 10.82 -28.25
N ASN A 177 -3.62 9.86 -27.40
CA ASN A 177 -3.61 8.44 -27.76
C ASN A 177 -4.71 7.67 -27.02
N LYS A 178 -5.64 7.06 -27.77
CA LYS A 178 -6.83 6.42 -27.18
C LYS A 178 -6.51 5.20 -26.32
N PHE A 179 -5.49 4.42 -26.67
CA PHE A 179 -5.09 3.26 -25.87
C PHE A 179 -4.53 3.68 -24.51
N LEU A 180 -3.68 4.72 -24.49
CA LEU A 180 -3.16 5.31 -23.26
C LEU A 180 -4.27 5.99 -22.44
N ALA A 181 -5.22 6.67 -23.09
CA ALA A 181 -6.39 7.26 -22.45
C ALA A 181 -7.24 6.19 -21.73
N ASP A 182 -7.52 5.06 -22.38
CA ASP A 182 -8.32 3.98 -21.80
C ASP A 182 -7.64 3.36 -20.57
N LEU A 183 -6.33 3.14 -20.62
CA LEU A 183 -5.54 2.66 -19.48
C LEU A 183 -5.55 3.67 -18.33
N THR A 184 -5.34 4.94 -18.65
CA THR A 184 -5.36 6.06 -17.70
C THR A 184 -6.70 6.16 -16.98
N PHE A 185 -7.81 6.09 -17.71
CA PHE A 185 -9.16 6.10 -17.14
C PHE A 185 -9.45 4.85 -16.30
N ALA A 186 -9.02 3.67 -16.74
CA ALA A 186 -9.20 2.43 -16.00
C ALA A 186 -8.46 2.46 -14.65
N MET A 187 -7.22 2.94 -14.64
CA MET A 187 -6.44 3.16 -13.42
C MET A 187 -7.14 4.15 -12.50
N GLN A 188 -7.64 5.27 -13.03
CA GLN A 188 -8.34 6.24 -12.21
C GLN A 188 -9.62 5.67 -11.58
N ARG A 189 -10.41 4.97 -12.38
CA ARG A 189 -11.62 4.28 -11.89
C ARG A 189 -11.27 3.29 -10.77
N LYS A 190 -10.21 2.50 -10.93
CA LYS A 190 -9.72 1.56 -9.90
C LYS A 190 -9.31 2.29 -8.61
N LYS A 191 -8.64 3.44 -8.72
CA LYS A 191 -8.29 4.30 -7.57
C LYS A 191 -9.54 4.84 -6.87
N CYS A 192 -10.48 5.41 -7.62
CA CYS A 192 -11.77 5.88 -7.11
C CYS A 192 -12.56 4.79 -6.38
N GLU A 193 -12.66 3.59 -6.95
CA GLU A 193 -13.33 2.45 -6.31
C GLU A 193 -12.62 2.04 -5.01
N THR A 194 -11.29 2.11 -4.98
CA THR A 194 -10.51 1.84 -3.76
C THR A 194 -10.77 2.89 -2.68
N LEU A 195 -10.80 4.17 -3.05
CA LEU A 195 -11.12 5.28 -2.14
C LEU A 195 -12.54 5.15 -1.57
N LYS A 196 -13.51 4.83 -2.43
CA LYS A 196 -14.92 4.61 -2.05
C LYS A 196 -15.09 3.43 -1.09
N LYS A 197 -14.35 2.34 -1.31
CA LYS A 197 -14.44 1.12 -0.47
C LYS A 197 -13.74 1.27 0.87
N LYS A 198 -12.53 1.84 0.88
CA LYS A 198 -11.71 1.92 2.09
C LYS A 198 -12.08 3.10 2.99
N LEU A 199 -12.66 4.18 2.44
CA LEU A 199 -12.94 5.43 3.14
C LEU A 199 -11.76 5.86 4.02
N ASN A 200 -10.57 5.90 3.40
CA ASN A 200 -9.34 6.22 4.10
C ASN A 200 -9.34 7.71 4.48
N ILE A 201 -9.76 8.02 5.70
CA ILE A 201 -9.65 9.37 6.26
C ILE A 201 -8.22 9.51 6.78
N THR A 202 -7.38 10.23 6.05
CA THR A 202 -6.01 10.53 6.49
C THR A 202 -6.04 11.76 7.37
N VAL A 203 -5.67 11.61 8.64
CA VAL A 203 -5.58 12.73 9.55
C VAL A 203 -4.14 13.19 9.55
N GLY A 204 -3.87 14.32 8.90
CA GLY A 204 -2.51 14.86 8.71
C GLY A 204 -1.72 14.89 10.01
N ARG A 205 -2.35 15.44 11.07
CA ARG A 205 -1.83 15.53 12.44
C ARG A 205 -2.13 14.28 13.27
N SER A 206 -1.75 13.11 12.75
CA SER A 206 -1.81 11.83 13.48
C SER A 206 -0.71 10.87 13.04
N ALA A 207 -0.30 9.92 13.90
CA ALA A 207 0.70 8.90 13.58
C ALA A 207 0.42 7.60 14.34
N ASN A 208 0.85 6.46 13.80
CA ASN A 208 0.92 5.20 14.54
C ASN A 208 2.34 5.04 15.08
N LEU A 209 2.49 5.02 16.41
CA LEU A 209 3.78 5.01 17.09
C LEU A 209 3.85 3.84 18.07
N TYR A 210 5.03 3.22 18.19
CA TYR A 210 5.25 2.18 19.21
C TYR A 210 5.07 2.76 20.60
N MET A 211 4.28 2.09 21.42
CA MET A 211 4.14 2.44 22.83
C MET A 211 5.36 1.95 23.59
N VAL A 212 6.01 2.86 24.31
CA VAL A 212 7.07 2.57 25.27
C VAL A 212 6.75 3.24 26.60
N VAL A 213 7.44 2.83 27.66
CA VAL A 213 7.22 3.35 29.01
C VAL A 213 8.33 4.30 29.43
N ASP A 214 7.97 5.32 30.21
CA ASP A 214 8.91 6.23 30.86
C ASP A 214 9.60 5.56 32.05
N PHE A 215 10.80 5.04 31.81
CA PHE A 215 11.65 4.44 32.84
C PHE A 215 12.29 5.48 33.78
N LEU A 216 12.28 6.78 33.43
CA LEU A 216 12.79 7.85 34.30
C LEU A 216 11.75 8.35 35.31
N GLY A 217 10.45 8.10 35.07
CA GLY A 217 9.36 8.51 35.96
C GLY A 217 9.14 10.02 36.01
N ILE A 218 9.38 10.72 34.91
CA ILE A 218 9.32 12.20 34.79
C ILE A 218 8.07 12.71 34.09
N LEU A 219 7.29 11.83 33.44
CA LEU A 219 5.94 12.11 32.94
C LEU A 219 4.92 11.89 34.07
N GLU A 220 4.04 12.87 34.30
CA GLU A 220 2.91 12.71 35.23
C GLU A 220 1.80 11.82 34.65
N GLU A 221 0.86 11.39 35.49
CA GLU A 221 -0.30 10.62 35.00
C GLU A 221 -1.04 11.41 33.91
N ASN A 222 -1.37 10.74 32.80
CA ASN A 222 -1.98 11.31 31.60
C ASN A 222 -1.08 12.31 30.82
N GLU A 223 0.21 12.39 31.13
CA GLU A 223 1.22 13.00 30.25
C GLU A 223 1.89 11.95 29.36
N ILE A 224 2.12 12.32 28.09
CA ILE A 224 2.90 11.52 27.12
C ILE A 224 3.99 12.38 26.48
N HIS A 225 5.05 11.74 25.98
CA HIS A 225 6.10 12.37 25.18
C HIS A 225 6.10 11.82 23.75
N VAL A 226 6.23 12.72 22.77
CA VAL A 226 6.42 12.36 21.35
C VAL A 226 7.45 13.30 20.70
N GLY A 227 8.55 12.71 20.22
CA GLY A 227 9.56 13.35 19.38
C GLY A 227 9.75 12.56 18.08
N PHE A 228 10.11 13.27 17.01
CA PHE A 228 10.34 12.69 15.68
C PHE A 228 11.81 12.82 15.29
N SER A 229 12.35 11.77 14.66
CA SER A 229 13.75 11.74 14.22
C SER A 229 14.05 12.73 13.10
N THR A 230 13.02 13.13 12.35
CA THR A 230 13.07 14.13 11.28
C THR A 230 11.81 14.99 11.31
N VAL A 231 11.77 16.06 10.53
CA VAL A 231 10.57 16.88 10.39
C VAL A 231 9.39 16.01 9.96
N PHE A 232 8.32 16.05 10.75
CA PHE A 232 7.03 15.45 10.43
C PHE A 232 6.18 16.49 9.72
N GLU A 233 5.86 16.21 8.46
CA GLU A 233 5.05 17.06 7.59
C GLU A 233 3.61 16.56 7.63
N ALA A 234 2.76 17.22 8.43
CA ALA A 234 1.37 16.81 8.63
C ALA A 234 0.42 17.44 7.60
N ASP A 235 0.59 18.74 7.38
CA ASP A 235 -0.13 19.57 6.43
C ASP A 235 0.76 20.79 6.07
N ASN A 236 0.32 21.62 5.13
CA ASN A 236 1.08 22.80 4.70
C ASN A 236 1.42 23.78 5.84
N GLU A 237 0.76 23.68 6.99
CA GLU A 237 0.88 24.61 8.12
C GLU A 237 1.58 23.98 9.35
N TRP A 238 1.85 22.67 9.33
CA TRP A 238 2.43 21.96 10.48
C TRP A 238 3.58 21.06 10.04
N ASN A 239 4.79 21.57 10.28
CA ASN A 239 6.06 20.90 10.02
C ASN A 239 6.94 21.04 11.26
N LYS A 240 6.99 20.01 12.11
CA LYS A 240 7.71 20.04 13.40
C LYS A 240 8.37 18.70 13.71
N THR A 241 9.35 18.71 14.61
CA THR A 241 10.03 17.52 15.13
C THR A 241 9.48 17.05 16.48
N MET A 242 8.50 17.75 17.04
CA MET A 242 7.89 17.40 18.34
C MET A 242 6.43 17.87 18.41
N ILE A 243 5.67 17.25 19.30
CA ILE A 243 4.28 17.61 19.58
C ILE A 243 4.18 18.23 20.99
N GLN A 244 3.29 19.20 21.16
CA GLN A 244 2.90 19.76 22.45
C GLN A 244 1.40 20.03 22.46
N GLY A 245 0.77 19.99 23.64
CA GLY A 245 -0.65 20.31 23.83
C GLY A 245 -1.46 19.10 24.22
N GLU A 246 -2.58 18.87 23.54
CA GLU A 246 -3.46 17.72 23.80
C GLU A 246 -3.45 16.75 22.61
N ALA A 247 -3.62 15.47 22.88
CA ALA A 247 -3.77 14.44 21.85
C ALA A 247 -4.78 13.38 22.27
N ILE A 248 -5.39 12.70 21.30
CA ILE A 248 -6.12 11.45 21.50
C ILE A 248 -5.15 10.30 21.20
N VAL A 249 -5.07 9.34 22.10
CA VAL A 249 -4.38 8.06 21.89
C VAL A 249 -5.39 6.91 21.86
N ALA A 250 -5.19 5.96 20.96
CA ALA A 250 -6.02 4.78 20.83
C ALA A 250 -5.24 3.60 20.28
N ARG A 251 -5.67 2.38 20.59
CA ARG A 251 -5.17 1.16 19.95
C ARG A 251 -6.25 0.60 19.03
N SER A 252 -5.86 0.07 17.87
CA SER A 252 -6.79 -0.64 17.00
C SER A 252 -6.81 -2.13 17.39
N PRO A 253 -7.98 -2.75 17.60
CA PRO A 253 -9.33 -2.19 17.59
C PRO A 253 -9.70 -1.41 18.88
N ALA A 254 -10.62 -0.44 18.77
CA ALA A 254 -11.30 0.16 19.92
C ALA A 254 -12.76 -0.33 19.97
N HIS A 255 -13.17 -0.92 21.10
CA HIS A 255 -14.49 -1.52 21.28
C HIS A 255 -15.28 -0.86 22.40
N PHE A 256 -14.61 -0.43 23.48
CA PHE A 256 -15.20 0.39 24.52
C PHE A 256 -15.02 1.87 24.20
N ILE A 257 -15.93 2.68 24.74
CA ILE A 257 -15.83 4.14 24.70
C ILE A 257 -14.61 4.69 25.46
N SER A 258 -14.02 3.89 26.37
CA SER A 258 -12.79 4.22 27.10
C SER A 258 -11.52 3.75 26.39
N ASP A 259 -11.61 2.98 25.30
CA ASP A 259 -10.43 2.49 24.56
C ASP A 259 -9.67 3.61 23.83
N MET A 260 -10.22 4.82 23.83
CA MET A 260 -9.62 6.04 23.34
C MET A 260 -9.49 7.03 24.49
N GLN A 261 -8.28 7.58 24.68
CA GLN A 261 -7.97 8.48 25.79
C GLN A 261 -7.37 9.78 25.25
N LYS A 262 -7.93 10.90 25.68
CA LYS A 262 -7.36 12.23 25.57
C LYS A 262 -6.34 12.44 26.68
N VAL A 263 -5.14 12.84 26.27
CA VAL A 263 -3.94 13.00 27.11
C VAL A 263 -3.24 14.32 26.79
N LYS A 264 -2.33 14.71 27.66
CA LYS A 264 -1.48 15.90 27.49
C LYS A 264 -0.13 15.48 26.92
N VAL A 265 0.29 16.11 25.83
CA VAL A 265 1.62 15.90 25.24
C VAL A 265 2.59 16.94 25.81
N VAL A 266 3.61 16.45 26.52
CA VAL A 266 4.64 17.27 27.16
C VAL A 266 6.01 16.81 26.68
N PHE A 267 6.71 17.72 26.01
CA PHE A 267 8.10 17.48 25.63
C PHE A 267 8.99 17.55 26.88
N LYS A 268 9.79 16.51 27.07
CA LYS A 268 10.75 16.36 28.17
C LYS A 268 12.14 16.25 27.52
N PRO A 269 13.03 17.25 27.69
CA PRO A 269 14.36 17.23 27.08
C PRO A 269 15.17 15.97 27.40
N GLU A 270 14.95 15.38 28.58
CA GLU A 270 15.59 14.16 29.06
C GLU A 270 15.23 12.92 28.21
N LEU A 271 14.12 12.97 27.45
CA LEU A 271 13.66 11.91 26.56
C LEU A 271 13.89 12.25 25.08
N ALA A 272 14.59 13.34 24.75
CA ALA A 272 14.72 13.84 23.38
C ALA A 272 15.39 12.84 22.41
N ASP A 273 16.27 11.97 22.92
CA ASP A 273 16.93 10.91 22.15
C ASP A 273 15.97 9.75 21.77
N LEU A 274 14.79 9.69 22.40
CA LEU A 274 13.77 8.68 22.14
C LEU A 274 12.77 9.18 21.09
N THR A 275 13.15 9.00 19.83
CA THR A 275 12.38 9.46 18.67
C THR A 275 11.55 8.34 18.03
N ASP A 276 10.52 8.75 17.30
CA ASP A 276 9.64 7.86 16.51
C ASP A 276 8.86 6.82 17.33
N VAL A 277 8.70 7.09 18.63
CA VAL A 277 7.92 6.31 19.58
C VAL A 277 7.00 7.24 20.38
N VAL A 278 6.00 6.68 21.07
CA VAL A 278 5.22 7.41 22.07
C VAL A 278 5.54 6.86 23.46
N ILE A 279 5.95 7.75 24.36
CA ILE A 279 6.35 7.38 25.72
C ILE A 279 5.20 7.68 26.66
N PHE A 280 4.71 6.64 27.33
CA PHE A 280 3.65 6.73 28.32
C PHE A 280 4.23 6.80 29.73
N SER A 281 3.56 7.55 30.61
CA SER A 281 3.93 7.62 32.02
C SER A 281 3.92 6.24 32.69
N SER A 282 4.89 6.03 33.58
CA SER A 282 4.93 4.89 34.53
C SER A 282 4.15 5.17 35.83
N LYS A 283 3.51 6.34 35.95
CA LYS A 283 2.69 6.75 37.10
C LYS A 283 1.19 6.52 36.88
N GLY A 284 0.44 6.61 37.96
CA GLY A 284 -1.02 6.42 38.01
C GLY A 284 -1.43 5.00 38.41
N ASP A 285 -2.72 4.79 38.60
CA ASP A 285 -3.25 3.51 39.10
C ASP A 285 -3.32 2.42 38.02
N VAL A 286 -3.61 2.80 36.78
CA VAL A 286 -3.76 1.90 35.63
C VAL A 286 -2.88 2.40 34.48
N PRO A 287 -1.98 1.57 33.93
CA PRO A 287 -1.15 1.95 32.79
C PRO A 287 -2.00 2.46 31.62
N LEU A 288 -1.55 3.52 30.95
CA LEU A 288 -2.30 4.08 29.83
C LEU A 288 -2.50 3.06 28.70
N ALA A 289 -1.50 2.22 28.40
CA ALA A 289 -1.63 1.16 27.39
C ALA A 289 -2.78 0.18 27.68
N ASP A 290 -2.99 -0.18 28.95
CA ASP A 290 -4.07 -1.07 29.39
C ASP A 290 -5.45 -0.42 29.19
N LYS A 291 -5.56 0.89 29.42
CA LYS A 291 -6.78 1.66 29.09
C LYS A 291 -7.10 1.62 27.59
N LEU A 292 -6.12 1.39 26.71
CA LEU A 292 -6.29 1.33 25.25
C LEU A 292 -6.61 -0.09 24.78
N SER A 293 -7.79 -0.57 25.15
CA SER A 293 -8.30 -1.90 24.80
C SER A 293 -7.46 -3.05 25.38
N GLY A 294 -6.91 -2.91 26.59
CA GLY A 294 -6.08 -3.93 27.24
C GLY A 294 -4.70 -4.11 26.59
N GLY A 295 -4.14 -3.05 26.01
CA GLY A 295 -2.83 -3.08 25.37
C GLY A 295 -1.67 -3.16 26.35
N ASP A 296 -0.48 -3.47 25.84
CA ASP A 296 0.76 -3.48 26.61
C ASP A 296 1.94 -2.87 25.84
N TYR A 297 3.16 -3.03 26.37
CA TYR A 297 4.39 -2.49 25.77
C TYR A 297 5.24 -3.57 25.07
N ASP A 298 4.63 -4.65 24.57
CA ASP A 298 5.35 -5.76 23.91
C ASP A 298 5.53 -5.61 22.38
N GLY A 299 5.03 -4.49 21.84
CA GLY A 299 5.07 -4.13 20.43
C GLY A 299 3.80 -3.48 19.90
N ASP A 300 2.85 -3.17 20.77
CA ASP A 300 1.63 -2.47 20.38
C ASP A 300 1.92 -1.05 19.87
N LEU A 301 1.11 -0.63 18.89
CA LEU A 301 1.13 0.72 18.31
C LEU A 301 -0.07 1.52 18.82
N ALA A 302 0.18 2.76 19.24
CA ALA A 302 -0.88 3.74 19.48
C ALA A 302 -1.09 4.61 18.23
N TRP A 303 -2.34 4.76 17.81
CA TRP A 303 -2.77 5.88 17.00
C TRP A 303 -2.78 7.13 17.88
N VAL A 304 -1.87 8.06 17.62
CA VAL A 304 -1.74 9.35 18.31
C VAL A 304 -2.24 10.44 17.38
N CYS A 305 -3.25 11.19 17.79
CA CYS A 305 -3.87 12.27 17.01
C CYS A 305 -3.84 13.59 17.77
N TRP A 306 -3.21 14.60 17.19
CA TRP A 306 -3.11 15.96 17.74
C TRP A 306 -3.82 16.99 16.83
N ASP A 307 -4.79 16.53 16.03
CA ASP A 307 -5.60 17.40 15.20
C ASP A 307 -6.64 18.14 16.05
N PRO A 308 -6.59 19.49 16.14
CA PRO A 308 -7.48 20.24 17.02
C PRO A 308 -8.96 20.07 16.67
N ARG A 309 -9.29 19.77 15.40
CA ARG A 309 -10.68 19.55 14.95
C ARG A 309 -11.31 18.32 15.62
N LEU A 310 -10.49 17.33 15.98
CA LEU A 310 -10.94 16.12 16.68
C LEU A 310 -10.70 16.23 18.19
N VAL A 311 -9.51 16.68 18.60
CA VAL A 311 -9.06 16.64 20.01
C VAL A 311 -9.84 17.58 20.92
N VAL A 312 -10.18 18.79 20.47
CA VAL A 312 -10.87 19.80 21.30
C VAL A 312 -12.28 19.33 21.69
N ASN A 313 -12.93 18.62 20.75
CA ASN A 313 -14.30 18.15 20.88
C ASN A 313 -14.41 16.77 21.55
N PHE A 314 -13.30 16.09 21.86
CA PHE A 314 -13.31 14.76 22.48
C PHE A 314 -13.25 14.82 24.02
N GLU A 315 -13.99 13.94 24.70
CA GLU A 315 -13.98 13.76 26.16
C GLU A 315 -13.71 12.31 26.59
N ASN A 316 -12.93 12.15 27.67
CA ASN A 316 -12.62 10.83 28.22
C ASN A 316 -13.84 10.16 28.84
N ALA A 317 -14.02 8.88 28.50
CA ALA A 317 -14.81 7.97 29.31
C ALA A 317 -13.96 7.37 30.43
N LYS A 318 -14.60 7.09 31.57
CA LYS A 318 -14.02 6.21 32.59
C LYS A 318 -13.96 4.77 32.04
N VAL A 319 -12.93 4.02 32.43
CA VAL A 319 -12.84 2.59 32.13
C VAL A 319 -14.07 1.90 32.69
N GLN A 320 -14.80 1.20 31.83
CA GLN A 320 -16.06 0.54 32.18
C GLN A 320 -15.80 -0.80 32.86
N GLU A 321 -16.62 -1.15 33.85
CA GLU A 321 -16.61 -2.49 34.43
C GLU A 321 -17.03 -3.53 33.38
N GLN A 322 -16.24 -4.61 33.27
CA GLN A 322 -16.50 -5.67 32.31
C GLN A 322 -17.49 -6.69 32.90
N PRO A 323 -18.62 -7.01 32.23
CA PRO A 323 -19.52 -8.05 32.70
C PRO A 323 -18.86 -9.43 32.72
N GLU A 324 -19.23 -10.25 33.70
CA GLU A 324 -18.79 -11.64 33.81
C GLU A 324 -19.41 -12.51 32.70
N LEU A 325 -18.56 -13.16 31.89
CA LEU A 325 -18.99 -13.98 30.75
C LEU A 325 -18.80 -15.50 30.97
N ASN A 326 -18.53 -15.92 32.21
CA ASN A 326 -18.23 -17.33 32.55
C ASN A 326 -19.36 -18.31 32.20
N GLN A 327 -20.59 -17.82 32.03
CA GLN A 327 -21.72 -18.64 31.57
C GLN A 327 -21.66 -19.01 30.08
N PHE A 328 -20.84 -18.31 29.29
CA PHE A 328 -20.65 -18.55 27.86
C PHE A 328 -19.23 -18.98 27.50
N ILE A 329 -18.24 -18.54 28.29
CA ILE A 329 -16.82 -18.79 28.05
C ILE A 329 -16.33 -19.85 29.02
N ARG A 330 -15.67 -20.88 28.49
CA ARG A 330 -14.93 -21.87 29.28
C ARG A 330 -13.43 -21.65 29.13
N LYS A 331 -12.64 -21.99 30.16
CA LYS A 331 -11.17 -21.93 30.11
C LYS A 331 -10.59 -23.28 30.47
N ASP A 332 -9.81 -23.86 29.56
CA ASP A 332 -8.95 -24.99 29.91
C ASP A 332 -7.70 -24.47 30.62
N THR A 333 -7.58 -24.83 31.90
CA THR A 333 -6.48 -24.41 32.79
C THR A 333 -5.56 -25.56 33.16
N VAL A 334 -5.68 -26.71 32.50
CA VAL A 334 -4.83 -27.88 32.74
C VAL A 334 -3.37 -27.51 32.46
N GLN A 335 -2.54 -27.64 33.49
CA GLN A 335 -1.12 -27.29 33.41
C GLN A 335 -0.29 -28.48 32.94
N PHE A 336 0.80 -28.21 32.22
CA PHE A 336 1.72 -29.26 31.76
C PHE A 336 2.23 -30.17 32.89
N ARG A 337 2.45 -29.63 34.10
CA ARG A 337 2.84 -30.43 35.27
C ARG A 337 1.80 -31.48 35.69
N GLN A 338 0.52 -31.28 35.37
CA GLN A 338 -0.54 -32.24 35.64
C GLN A 338 -0.52 -33.36 34.59
N ILE A 339 -0.34 -33.01 33.31
CA ILE A 339 -0.15 -33.96 32.21
C ILE A 339 1.12 -34.81 32.45
N LEU A 340 2.21 -34.20 32.89
CA LEU A 340 3.43 -34.91 33.23
C LEU A 340 3.23 -35.90 34.40
N LYS A 341 2.40 -35.53 35.39
CA LYS A 341 2.05 -36.44 36.50
C LYS A 341 1.18 -37.61 36.03
N SER A 342 0.22 -37.40 35.13
CA SER A 342 -0.63 -38.51 34.62
C SER A 342 0.17 -39.53 33.82
N HIS A 343 1.22 -39.10 33.13
CA HIS A 343 2.17 -39.98 32.42
C HIS A 343 3.34 -40.47 33.28
N LYS A 344 3.22 -40.49 34.62
CA LYS A 344 4.27 -40.98 35.54
C LYS A 344 5.65 -40.32 35.32
N LYS A 345 5.66 -39.03 34.95
CA LYS A 345 6.85 -38.23 34.60
C LYS A 345 7.54 -38.63 33.30
N ASP A 346 6.90 -39.39 32.42
CA ASP A 346 7.35 -39.56 31.04
C ASP A 346 7.14 -38.26 30.25
N LEU A 347 8.25 -37.60 29.93
CA LEU A 347 8.24 -36.32 29.23
C LEU A 347 7.75 -36.46 27.79
N ALA A 348 8.17 -37.51 27.07
CA ALA A 348 7.81 -37.68 25.66
C ALA A 348 6.31 -37.96 25.50
N ALA A 349 5.75 -38.79 26.37
CA ALA A 349 4.31 -39.05 26.40
C ALA A 349 3.52 -37.79 26.77
N ALA A 350 3.97 -37.04 27.79
CA ALA A 350 3.30 -35.81 28.23
C ALA A 350 3.33 -34.69 27.17
N VAL A 351 4.46 -34.52 26.49
CA VAL A 351 4.58 -33.59 25.35
C VAL A 351 3.66 -34.02 24.20
N SER A 352 3.58 -35.32 23.90
CA SER A 352 2.69 -35.83 22.85
C SER A 352 1.22 -35.52 23.16
N GLU A 353 0.75 -35.75 24.39
CA GLU A 353 -0.62 -35.39 24.79
C GLU A 353 -0.85 -33.87 24.76
N MET A 354 0.12 -33.07 25.23
CA MET A 354 0.03 -31.60 25.17
C MET A 354 -0.11 -31.12 23.72
N MET A 355 0.69 -31.67 22.81
CA MET A 355 0.60 -31.35 21.38
C MET A 355 -0.77 -31.74 20.84
N GLU A 356 -1.23 -32.97 21.05
CA GLU A 356 -2.55 -33.43 20.58
C GLU A 356 -3.69 -32.50 21.04
N LYS A 357 -3.73 -32.16 22.33
CA LYS A 357 -4.72 -31.22 22.89
C LYS A 357 -4.60 -29.82 22.28
N SER A 358 -3.39 -29.31 22.15
CA SER A 358 -3.15 -27.99 21.55
C SER A 358 -3.54 -27.94 20.08
N PHE A 359 -3.31 -29.02 19.32
CA PHE A 359 -3.76 -29.15 17.94
C PHE A 359 -5.28 -29.19 17.86
N ALA A 360 -5.94 -30.00 18.69
CA ALA A 360 -7.40 -30.07 18.74
C ALA A 360 -8.01 -28.69 19.04
N PHE A 361 -7.44 -27.95 20.00
CA PHE A 361 -7.85 -26.58 20.33
C PHE A 361 -7.63 -25.60 19.16
N ASN A 362 -6.44 -25.57 18.56
CA ASN A 362 -6.10 -24.62 17.49
C ASN A 362 -6.82 -24.91 16.17
N LEU A 363 -7.30 -26.14 15.96
CA LEU A 363 -8.14 -26.51 14.82
C LEU A 363 -9.62 -26.15 15.03
N THR A 364 -10.01 -25.69 16.21
CA THR A 364 -11.36 -25.16 16.42
C THR A 364 -11.56 -23.85 15.64
N LYS A 365 -12.80 -23.62 15.22
CA LYS A 365 -13.18 -22.39 14.50
C LYS A 365 -12.99 -21.18 15.41
N SER A 366 -12.16 -20.22 15.01
CA SER A 366 -12.08 -18.93 15.68
C SER A 366 -13.40 -18.17 15.54
N MET A 367 -13.96 -17.76 16.67
CA MET A 367 -15.22 -17.00 16.72
C MET A 367 -15.03 -15.48 16.72
N LEU A 368 -13.77 -15.00 16.85
CA LEU A 368 -13.45 -13.58 16.97
C LEU A 368 -14.03 -12.75 15.82
N GLY A 369 -13.79 -13.17 14.57
CA GLY A 369 -14.29 -12.45 13.39
C GLY A 369 -15.82 -12.45 13.29
N THR A 370 -16.46 -13.59 13.60
CA THR A 370 -17.93 -13.71 13.61
C THR A 370 -18.56 -12.81 14.66
N CYS A 371 -18.03 -12.80 15.89
CA CYS A 371 -18.52 -11.95 16.97
C CYS A 371 -18.26 -10.46 16.70
N THR A 372 -17.12 -10.12 16.06
CA THR A 372 -16.79 -8.74 15.68
C THR A 372 -17.81 -8.19 14.69
N ASN A 373 -18.10 -8.95 13.62
CA ASN A 373 -19.11 -8.57 12.64
C ASN A 373 -20.51 -8.45 13.26
N TYR A 374 -20.84 -9.31 14.23
CA TYR A 374 -22.12 -9.24 14.92
C TYR A 374 -22.24 -7.98 15.80
N LYS A 375 -21.20 -7.64 16.57
CA LYS A 375 -21.16 -6.38 17.34
C LYS A 375 -21.31 -5.17 16.42
N GLU A 376 -20.57 -5.15 15.31
CA GLU A 376 -20.63 -4.09 14.29
C GLU A 376 -22.07 -3.89 13.78
N SER A 377 -22.73 -4.95 13.29
CA SER A 377 -24.12 -4.89 12.80
C SER A 377 -25.11 -4.45 13.88
N LEU A 378 -24.95 -4.94 15.11
CA LEU A 378 -25.86 -4.66 16.20
C LEU A 378 -25.74 -3.22 16.70
N CYS A 379 -24.51 -2.74 16.93
CA CYS A 379 -24.25 -1.35 17.30
C CYS A 379 -24.69 -0.38 16.19
N TYR A 380 -24.43 -0.73 14.93
CA TYR A 380 -24.89 0.04 13.77
C TYR A 380 -26.42 0.18 13.75
N SER A 381 -27.14 -0.94 13.82
CA SER A 381 -28.61 -0.95 13.73
C SER A 381 -29.28 -0.21 14.87
N ARG A 382 -28.64 -0.20 16.04
CA ARG A 382 -29.14 0.48 17.24
C ARG A 382 -28.68 1.94 17.34
N GLY A 383 -27.70 2.35 16.55
CA GLY A 383 -27.09 3.67 16.62
C GLY A 383 -26.43 3.95 17.97
N ASN A 384 -25.92 2.91 18.66
CA ASN A 384 -25.32 3.03 19.98
C ASN A 384 -24.10 2.11 20.16
N VAL A 385 -23.07 2.63 20.83
CA VAL A 385 -21.86 1.89 21.24
C VAL A 385 -21.64 1.91 22.75
N ASP A 386 -22.50 2.59 23.52
CA ASP A 386 -22.41 2.73 24.98
C ASP A 386 -23.70 2.26 25.67
N ASP A 387 -23.85 0.94 25.81
CA ASP A 387 -24.86 0.30 26.67
C ASP A 387 -24.43 -1.12 27.05
N ASP A 388 -25.24 -1.80 27.86
CA ASP A 388 -24.95 -3.15 28.37
C ASP A 388 -24.68 -4.17 27.28
N VAL A 389 -25.39 -4.09 26.16
CA VAL A 389 -25.18 -5.02 25.04
C VAL A 389 -23.86 -4.71 24.35
N ALA A 390 -23.56 -3.44 24.10
CA ALA A 390 -22.30 -3.03 23.50
C ALA A 390 -21.11 -3.40 24.41
N ARG A 391 -21.23 -3.21 25.73
CA ARG A 391 -20.25 -3.62 26.75
C ARG A 391 -20.06 -5.12 26.78
N THR A 392 -21.14 -5.91 26.84
CA THR A 392 -21.09 -7.38 26.84
C THR A 392 -20.33 -7.90 25.61
N LEU A 393 -20.62 -7.35 24.44
CA LEU A 393 -19.95 -7.74 23.21
C LEU A 393 -18.50 -7.23 23.16
N SER A 394 -18.19 -6.03 23.67
CA SER A 394 -16.80 -5.58 23.82
C SER A 394 -16.00 -6.52 24.70
N THR A 395 -16.52 -6.88 25.87
CA THR A 395 -15.87 -7.81 26.81
C THR A 395 -15.65 -9.17 26.18
N LEU A 396 -16.62 -9.68 25.41
CA LEU A 396 -16.45 -10.92 24.67
C LEU A 396 -15.26 -10.82 23.72
N LEU A 397 -15.17 -9.75 22.93
CA LEU A 397 -14.08 -9.56 21.97
C LEU A 397 -12.73 -9.43 22.67
N SER A 398 -12.63 -8.69 23.77
CA SER A 398 -11.41 -8.60 24.58
C SER A 398 -10.93 -9.97 25.06
N ASN A 399 -11.85 -10.85 25.49
CA ASN A 399 -11.51 -12.22 25.86
C ASN A 399 -11.07 -13.07 24.65
N LEU A 400 -11.72 -12.91 23.49
CA LEU A 400 -11.42 -13.70 22.29
C LEU A 400 -10.12 -13.31 21.58
N VAL A 401 -9.61 -12.09 21.75
CA VAL A 401 -8.27 -11.72 21.25
C VAL A 401 -7.18 -12.59 21.89
N ASP A 402 -7.38 -12.94 23.16
CA ASP A 402 -6.46 -13.75 23.95
C ASP A 402 -6.85 -15.23 23.98
N GLN A 403 -7.72 -15.66 23.07
CA GLN A 403 -8.34 -16.99 23.11
C GLN A 403 -7.30 -18.10 23.20
N ALA A 404 -6.29 -18.07 22.32
CA ALA A 404 -5.26 -19.09 22.23
C ALA A 404 -4.32 -19.12 23.44
N LYS A 405 -3.95 -17.96 23.99
CA LYS A 405 -3.00 -17.89 25.11
C LYS A 405 -3.65 -18.19 26.46
N GLN A 406 -4.97 -17.99 26.56
CA GLN A 406 -5.74 -18.19 27.80
C GLN A 406 -6.51 -19.52 27.81
N GLY A 407 -6.40 -20.34 26.77
CA GLY A 407 -7.14 -21.61 26.66
C GLY A 407 -8.66 -21.41 26.67
N ILE A 408 -9.14 -20.30 26.09
CA ILE A 408 -10.57 -19.97 26.08
C ILE A 408 -11.28 -20.80 25.00
N GLU A 409 -12.31 -21.52 25.41
CA GLU A 409 -13.24 -22.20 24.54
C GLU A 409 -14.53 -21.39 24.40
N PHE A 410 -14.89 -21.07 23.16
CA PHE A 410 -16.14 -20.40 22.82
C PHE A 410 -16.58 -20.86 21.43
N THR A 411 -17.73 -21.52 21.36
CA THR A 411 -18.23 -22.21 20.16
C THR A 411 -19.44 -21.51 19.53
N ASP A 412 -19.88 -22.00 18.36
CA ASP A 412 -21.15 -21.57 17.75
C ASP A 412 -22.36 -21.82 18.67
N GLU A 413 -22.31 -22.80 19.58
CA GLU A 413 -23.38 -23.04 20.55
C GLU A 413 -23.40 -22.00 21.66
N ASP A 414 -22.23 -21.69 22.21
CA ASP A 414 -22.08 -20.63 23.22
C ASP A 414 -22.52 -19.28 22.65
N PHE A 415 -22.17 -19.00 21.39
CA PHE A 415 -22.62 -17.79 20.70
C PHE A 415 -24.13 -17.75 20.48
N ARG A 416 -24.76 -18.87 20.11
CA ARG A 416 -26.22 -18.98 20.03
C ARG A 416 -26.88 -18.73 21.39
N SER A 417 -26.27 -19.23 22.47
CA SER A 417 -26.75 -18.99 23.84
C SER A 417 -26.67 -17.51 24.20
N LEU A 418 -25.53 -16.85 23.95
CA LEU A 418 -25.37 -15.42 24.16
C LEU A 418 -26.39 -14.59 23.37
N LYS A 419 -26.63 -14.90 22.08
CA LYS A 419 -27.65 -14.20 21.29
C LYS A 419 -29.05 -14.31 21.90
N LYS A 420 -29.41 -15.48 22.43
CA LYS A 420 -30.70 -15.68 23.12
C LYS A 420 -30.79 -14.87 24.41
N ASP A 421 -29.70 -14.81 25.18
CA ASP A 421 -29.63 -14.03 26.41
C ASP A 421 -29.80 -12.53 26.14
N LEU A 422 -29.07 -12.00 25.15
CA LEU A 422 -29.19 -10.61 24.70
C LEU A 422 -30.60 -10.29 24.20
N ALA A 423 -31.25 -11.21 23.48
CA ALA A 423 -32.62 -11.04 23.02
C ALA A 423 -33.62 -10.98 24.18
N LYS A 424 -33.45 -11.86 25.18
CA LYS A 424 -34.33 -11.95 26.34
C LYS A 424 -34.18 -10.77 27.31
N ASN A 425 -32.94 -10.38 27.62
CA ASN A 425 -32.65 -9.43 28.69
C ASN A 425 -32.55 -7.98 28.19
N HIS A 426 -32.18 -7.78 26.92
CA HIS A 426 -31.96 -6.45 26.35
C HIS A 426 -32.81 -6.16 25.10
N GLY A 427 -33.77 -7.03 24.79
CA GLY A 427 -34.69 -6.83 23.66
C GLY A 427 -34.01 -6.83 22.29
N VAL A 428 -32.83 -7.44 22.16
CA VAL A 428 -32.12 -7.54 20.88
C VAL A 428 -32.95 -8.36 19.89
N ARG A 429 -33.25 -7.76 18.74
CA ARG A 429 -34.08 -8.36 17.70
C ARG A 429 -33.22 -8.94 16.57
N GLN A 430 -33.72 -10.01 15.94
CA GLN A 430 -33.03 -10.66 14.82
C GLN A 430 -32.83 -9.73 13.62
N GLU A 431 -33.70 -8.73 13.44
CA GLU A 431 -33.59 -7.72 12.38
C GLU A 431 -32.32 -6.86 12.46
N TYR A 432 -31.65 -6.82 13.62
CA TYR A 432 -30.38 -6.11 13.82
C TYR A 432 -29.15 -6.88 13.33
N ASP A 433 -29.29 -8.14 12.92
CA ASP A 433 -28.21 -8.95 12.34
C ASP A 433 -28.00 -8.65 10.84
N LYS A 434 -28.56 -7.55 10.34
CA LYS A 434 -28.40 -7.13 8.94
C LYS A 434 -27.06 -6.42 8.75
N PRO A 435 -26.36 -6.67 7.62
CA PRO A 435 -25.15 -5.92 7.30
C PRO A 435 -25.41 -4.41 7.27
N PRO A 436 -24.50 -3.59 7.82
CA PRO A 436 -24.58 -2.13 7.73
C PRO A 436 -24.68 -1.63 6.28
N ALA A 437 -25.37 -0.50 6.07
CA ALA A 437 -25.57 0.04 4.72
C ALA A 437 -24.25 0.41 4.03
N TYR A 438 -23.25 0.91 4.76
CA TYR A 438 -21.92 1.18 4.20
C TYR A 438 -21.18 -0.05 3.67
N LYS A 439 -21.65 -1.28 3.93
CA LYS A 439 -21.11 -2.49 3.27
C LYS A 439 -21.67 -2.69 1.85
N SER A 440 -22.74 -1.97 1.49
CA SER A 440 -23.31 -1.97 0.14
C SER A 440 -22.64 -0.94 -0.76
N GLU A 441 -22.78 -1.10 -2.08
CA GLU A 441 -22.22 -0.16 -3.07
C GLU A 441 -23.07 1.10 -3.26
N HIS A 442 -24.35 1.07 -2.91
CA HIS A 442 -25.33 2.10 -3.26
C HIS A 442 -26.21 2.42 -2.05
N TRP A 443 -26.53 3.70 -1.88
CA TRP A 443 -27.51 4.13 -0.89
C TRP A 443 -28.93 3.91 -1.45
N SER A 444 -29.72 3.05 -0.79
CA SER A 444 -31.03 2.61 -1.26
C SER A 444 -32.21 3.42 -0.69
N SER A 445 -31.94 4.61 -0.12
CA SER A 445 -32.95 5.42 0.57
C SER A 445 -32.89 6.87 0.11
N ASP A 446 -34.03 7.55 0.07
CA ASP A 446 -34.09 9.00 -0.19
C ASP A 446 -33.77 9.85 1.05
N VAL A 447 -33.56 9.20 2.21
CA VAL A 447 -33.27 9.87 3.49
C VAL A 447 -31.76 10.08 3.64
N VAL A 448 -31.37 11.23 4.21
CA VAL A 448 -29.97 11.53 4.54
C VAL A 448 -29.42 10.46 5.51
N PRO A 449 -28.25 9.88 5.25
CA PRO A 449 -27.69 8.87 6.13
C PRO A 449 -27.41 9.42 7.54
N LYS A 450 -27.89 8.70 8.58
CA LYS A 450 -27.76 9.11 9.99
C LYS A 450 -26.48 8.61 10.64
N HIS A 451 -26.06 7.39 10.34
CA HIS A 451 -24.86 6.79 10.91
C HIS A 451 -23.61 7.48 10.33
N ILE A 452 -22.62 7.83 11.17
CA ILE A 452 -21.44 8.58 10.75
C ILE A 452 -20.72 7.96 9.53
N ILE A 453 -20.55 6.64 9.51
CA ILE A 453 -19.89 5.95 8.39
C ILE A 453 -20.71 6.05 7.09
N ASP A 454 -22.04 5.95 7.17
CA ASP A 454 -22.90 6.08 5.98
C ASP A 454 -22.91 7.52 5.47
N TYR A 455 -22.93 8.50 6.38
CA TYR A 455 -22.81 9.93 6.05
C TYR A 455 -21.50 10.20 5.29
N LEU A 456 -20.38 9.69 5.80
CA LEU A 456 -19.07 9.84 5.17
C LEU A 456 -19.00 9.14 3.81
N LYS A 457 -19.55 7.93 3.70
CA LYS A 457 -19.53 7.15 2.45
C LYS A 457 -20.42 7.75 1.37
N PHE A 458 -21.70 7.88 1.68
CA PHE A 458 -22.75 8.18 0.70
C PHE A 458 -23.04 9.68 0.61
N GLY A 459 -22.88 10.41 1.71
CA GLY A 459 -23.10 11.87 1.76
C GLY A 459 -21.90 12.68 1.28
N ILE A 460 -20.67 12.20 1.49
CA ILE A 460 -19.44 12.95 1.17
C ILE A 460 -18.64 12.26 0.06
N ALA A 461 -18.12 11.05 0.30
CA ALA A 461 -17.16 10.43 -0.61
C ALA A 461 -17.75 10.12 -1.99
N GLN A 462 -18.91 9.46 -2.05
CA GLN A 462 -19.50 9.05 -3.32
C GLN A 462 -19.85 10.21 -4.26
N PRO A 463 -20.48 11.31 -3.81
CA PRO A 463 -20.71 12.50 -4.64
C PRO A 463 -19.42 13.09 -5.20
N ILE A 464 -18.39 13.25 -4.36
CA ILE A 464 -17.08 13.80 -4.76
C ILE A 464 -16.43 12.89 -5.81
N ILE A 465 -16.32 11.59 -5.53
CA ILE A 465 -15.71 10.61 -6.43
C ILE A 465 -16.43 10.58 -7.78
N THR A 466 -17.77 10.60 -7.78
CA THR A 466 -18.57 10.57 -9.02
C THR A 466 -18.35 11.83 -9.85
N LYS A 467 -18.37 13.01 -9.20
CA LYS A 467 -18.11 14.30 -9.84
C LYS A 467 -16.72 14.34 -10.47
N GLU A 468 -15.70 13.93 -9.73
CA GLU A 468 -14.31 13.97 -10.20
C GLU A 468 -14.04 12.92 -11.28
N LEU A 469 -14.59 11.70 -11.18
CA LEU A 469 -14.46 10.70 -12.23
C LEU A 469 -15.06 11.19 -13.56
N ASN A 470 -16.21 11.87 -13.51
CA ASN A 470 -16.83 12.49 -14.67
C ASN A 470 -15.99 13.65 -15.22
N SER A 471 -15.47 14.53 -14.35
CA SER A 471 -14.58 15.62 -14.76
C SER A 471 -13.29 15.10 -15.40
N PHE A 472 -12.71 14.04 -14.84
CA PHE A 472 -11.49 13.42 -15.34
C PHE A 472 -11.72 12.76 -16.70
N ASN A 473 -12.83 12.01 -16.84
CA ASN A 473 -13.21 11.44 -18.12
C ASN A 473 -13.42 12.51 -19.19
N LYS A 474 -14.03 13.65 -18.82
CA LYS A 474 -14.20 14.78 -19.73
C LYS A 474 -12.85 15.35 -20.17
N ALA A 475 -11.95 15.66 -19.23
CA ALA A 475 -10.62 16.22 -19.53
C ALA A 475 -9.79 15.28 -20.42
N LEU A 476 -9.82 13.98 -20.14
CA LEU A 476 -9.07 12.99 -20.91
C LEU A 476 -9.58 12.82 -22.35
N ASN A 477 -10.85 13.12 -22.60
CA ASN A 477 -11.48 12.97 -23.92
C ASN A 477 -11.80 14.32 -24.59
N GLU A 478 -11.31 15.45 -24.07
CA GLU A 478 -11.64 16.80 -24.55
C GLU A 478 -11.20 17.00 -26.01
N ASP A 479 -9.96 16.62 -26.32
CA ASP A 479 -9.40 16.72 -27.68
C ASP A 479 -9.76 15.51 -28.57
N GLY A 480 -10.51 14.53 -28.04
CA GLY A 480 -10.88 13.32 -28.77
C GLY A 480 -9.68 12.42 -29.10
N PRO A 481 -9.06 11.75 -28.09
CA PRO A 481 -7.89 10.91 -28.31
C PRO A 481 -8.14 9.86 -29.41
N GLU A 482 -7.18 9.74 -30.31
CA GLU A 482 -7.33 8.89 -31.50
C GLU A 482 -6.68 7.52 -31.33
N PHE A 483 -7.28 6.51 -31.96
CA PHE A 483 -6.65 5.20 -32.11
C PHE A 483 -5.54 5.20 -33.16
N TYR A 484 -5.59 6.15 -34.10
CA TYR A 484 -4.61 6.25 -35.16
C TYR A 484 -3.52 7.24 -34.78
N ASP A 485 -2.28 6.85 -35.00
CA ASP A 485 -1.11 7.72 -34.83
C ASP A 485 -0.27 7.59 -36.10
N GLN A 486 -0.06 8.72 -36.77
CA GLN A 486 0.69 8.78 -38.01
C GLN A 486 2.18 8.41 -37.81
N ASP A 487 2.73 8.66 -36.63
CA ASP A 487 4.13 8.37 -36.33
C ASP A 487 4.37 6.85 -36.33
N LEU A 488 3.39 6.07 -35.83
CA LEU A 488 3.49 4.61 -35.69
C LEU A 488 3.41 3.85 -37.02
N VAL A 489 2.92 4.47 -38.08
CA VAL A 489 2.85 3.89 -39.42
C VAL A 489 4.04 4.25 -40.32
N SER A 490 5.08 4.90 -39.77
CA SER A 490 6.25 5.36 -40.52
C SER A 490 7.00 4.23 -41.24
N TYR A 491 7.27 3.11 -40.57
CA TYR A 491 7.92 1.95 -41.18
C TYR A 491 7.02 1.29 -42.23
N HIS A 492 5.72 1.14 -41.96
CA HIS A 492 4.75 0.64 -42.93
C HIS A 492 4.76 1.50 -44.21
N LYS A 493 4.70 2.83 -44.09
CA LYS A 493 4.75 3.75 -45.23
C LYS A 493 6.07 3.63 -46.01
N LYS A 494 7.21 3.54 -45.31
CA LYS A 494 8.53 3.37 -45.94
C LYS A 494 8.58 2.11 -46.80
N TYR A 495 8.16 0.97 -46.27
CA TYR A 495 8.21 -0.30 -47.00
C TYR A 495 7.09 -0.43 -48.04
N ASP A 496 5.93 0.18 -47.84
CA ASP A 496 4.89 0.29 -48.88
C ASP A 496 5.38 1.11 -50.08
N GLN A 497 6.14 2.18 -49.84
CA GLN A 497 6.76 2.95 -50.93
C GLN A 497 7.81 2.12 -51.67
N LEU A 498 8.69 1.39 -50.96
CA LEU A 498 9.68 0.50 -51.57
C LEU A 498 9.02 -0.64 -52.35
N ALA A 499 7.89 -1.18 -51.89
CA ALA A 499 7.14 -2.24 -52.58
C ALA A 499 6.53 -1.78 -53.93
N ARG A 500 6.44 -0.47 -54.18
CA ARG A 500 5.95 0.11 -55.45
C ARG A 500 7.07 0.35 -56.46
N ASP A 501 8.33 0.23 -56.03
CA ASP A 501 9.48 0.34 -56.92
C ASP A 501 9.50 -0.87 -57.89
N PRO A 502 9.66 -0.66 -59.21
CA PRO A 502 9.68 -1.73 -60.20
C PRO A 502 10.98 -2.57 -60.20
N SER A 503 11.98 -2.21 -59.39
CA SER A 503 13.22 -2.97 -59.24
C SER A 503 13.00 -4.38 -58.67
N GLU A 504 14.01 -5.24 -58.83
CA GLU A 504 14.04 -6.57 -58.21
C GLU A 504 13.83 -6.50 -56.69
N LEU A 505 14.44 -5.51 -56.03
CA LEU A 505 14.28 -5.27 -54.60
C LEU A 505 12.83 -4.87 -54.25
N GLY A 506 12.21 -4.00 -55.05
CA GLY A 506 10.81 -3.61 -54.85
C GLY A 506 9.83 -4.77 -55.03
N MET A 507 10.04 -5.63 -56.02
CA MET A 507 9.25 -6.86 -56.21
C MET A 507 9.40 -7.84 -55.04
N TRP A 508 10.61 -8.00 -54.51
CA TRP A 508 10.87 -8.83 -53.32
C TRP A 508 10.19 -8.26 -52.07
N ILE A 509 10.31 -6.95 -51.81
CA ILE A 509 9.63 -6.28 -50.69
C ILE A 509 8.12 -6.40 -50.82
N LYS A 510 7.57 -6.33 -52.05
CA LYS A 510 6.13 -6.54 -52.29
C LYS A 510 5.68 -7.96 -51.94
N SER A 511 6.48 -8.98 -52.22
CA SER A 511 6.20 -10.37 -51.79
C SER A 511 6.18 -10.48 -50.26
N LEU A 512 7.19 -9.90 -49.59
CA LEU A 512 7.26 -9.83 -48.13
C LEU A 512 6.05 -9.08 -47.53
N HIS A 513 5.64 -7.96 -48.13
CA HIS A 513 4.49 -7.17 -47.68
C HIS A 513 3.19 -7.98 -47.73
N SER A 514 2.98 -8.76 -48.80
CA SER A 514 1.82 -9.64 -48.95
C SER A 514 1.84 -10.79 -47.93
N TYR A 515 2.99 -11.45 -47.77
CA TYR A 515 3.21 -12.49 -46.77
C TYR A 515 2.91 -11.98 -45.35
N LEU A 516 3.51 -10.84 -44.99
CA LEU A 516 3.34 -10.19 -43.70
C LEU A 516 1.86 -9.88 -43.41
N GLY A 517 1.14 -9.35 -44.41
CA GLY A 517 -0.26 -9.02 -44.28
C GLY A 517 -1.17 -10.23 -44.02
N GLN A 518 -0.87 -11.38 -44.66
CA GLN A 518 -1.60 -12.63 -44.47
C GLN A 518 -1.31 -13.27 -43.11
N GLU A 519 -0.04 -13.33 -42.70
CA GLU A 519 0.33 -13.95 -41.43
C GLU A 519 -0.16 -13.14 -40.22
N ILE A 520 -0.05 -11.81 -40.24
CA ILE A 520 -0.59 -10.97 -39.16
C ILE A 520 -2.11 -11.15 -39.04
N GLU A 521 -2.83 -11.34 -40.16
CA GLU A 521 -4.27 -11.59 -40.13
C GLU A 521 -4.60 -12.93 -39.48
N LYS A 522 -3.88 -14.00 -39.84
CA LYS A 522 -4.01 -15.32 -39.17
C LYS A 522 -3.77 -15.22 -37.66
N VAL A 523 -2.73 -14.49 -37.25
CA VAL A 523 -2.41 -14.31 -35.82
C VAL A 523 -3.47 -13.45 -35.11
N SER A 524 -4.00 -12.40 -35.76
CA SER A 524 -5.12 -11.63 -35.19
C SER A 524 -6.39 -12.47 -35.06
N GLU A 525 -6.68 -13.36 -36.01
CA GLU A 525 -7.82 -14.27 -35.90
C GLU A 525 -7.63 -15.32 -34.80
N ALA A 526 -6.38 -15.80 -34.61
CA ALA A 526 -6.05 -16.68 -33.49
C ALA A 526 -6.25 -15.96 -32.15
N TRP A 527 -5.80 -14.70 -32.04
CA TRP A 527 -6.06 -13.84 -30.88
C TRP A 527 -7.56 -13.73 -30.58
N ASP A 528 -8.40 -13.51 -31.59
CA ASP A 528 -9.85 -13.36 -31.39
C ASP A 528 -10.52 -14.70 -30.99
N ARG A 529 -10.04 -15.84 -31.51
CA ARG A 529 -10.61 -17.18 -31.24
C ARG A 529 -10.16 -17.82 -29.93
N LEU A 530 -8.98 -17.49 -29.42
CA LEU A 530 -8.43 -18.13 -28.22
C LEU A 530 -9.26 -17.81 -26.97
N THR A 531 -9.86 -18.87 -26.42
CA THR A 531 -10.55 -18.91 -25.12
C THR A 531 -9.62 -19.58 -24.09
N ALA A 532 -8.63 -18.82 -23.61
CA ALA A 532 -7.72 -19.25 -22.56
C ALA A 532 -7.65 -18.17 -21.47
N SER A 533 -6.97 -18.46 -20.36
CA SER A 533 -6.64 -17.42 -19.38
C SER A 533 -5.87 -16.27 -20.06
N TRP A 534 -5.96 -15.05 -19.53
CA TRP A 534 -5.29 -13.90 -20.14
C TRP A 534 -3.76 -14.10 -20.35
N PRO A 535 -2.99 -14.59 -19.36
CA PRO A 535 -1.58 -14.94 -19.52
C PRO A 535 -1.31 -15.90 -20.69
N GLU A 536 -2.04 -17.00 -20.71
CA GLU A 536 -1.86 -18.06 -21.70
C GLU A 536 -2.28 -17.62 -23.11
N LYS A 537 -3.37 -16.86 -23.22
CA LYS A 537 -3.84 -16.30 -24.49
C LYS A 537 -2.78 -15.40 -25.11
N VAL A 538 -2.19 -14.50 -24.33
CA VAL A 538 -1.15 -13.60 -24.80
C VAL A 538 0.10 -14.37 -25.20
N GLN A 539 0.56 -15.30 -24.36
CA GLN A 539 1.75 -16.11 -24.63
C GLN A 539 1.62 -16.91 -25.94
N ARG A 540 0.53 -17.67 -26.10
CA ARG A 540 0.31 -18.48 -27.32
C ARG A 540 0.21 -17.63 -28.58
N THR A 541 -0.42 -16.46 -28.49
CA THR A 541 -0.52 -15.55 -29.64
C THR A 541 0.84 -14.92 -29.95
N TYR A 542 1.62 -14.59 -28.91
CA TYR A 542 2.93 -13.99 -29.06
C TYR A 542 3.94 -14.95 -29.70
N GLU A 543 3.87 -16.25 -29.40
CA GLU A 543 4.66 -17.28 -30.08
C GLU A 543 4.34 -17.33 -31.59
N LEU A 544 3.05 -17.25 -31.96
CA LEU A 544 2.65 -17.17 -33.37
C LEU A 544 3.14 -15.87 -34.02
N TRP A 545 3.11 -14.75 -33.30
CA TRP A 545 3.62 -13.45 -33.74
C TRP A 545 5.13 -13.46 -33.99
N GLN A 546 5.91 -14.08 -33.09
CA GLN A 546 7.35 -14.23 -33.23
C GLN A 546 7.71 -15.17 -34.39
N ALA A 547 6.86 -16.15 -34.70
CA ALA A 547 7.06 -17.07 -35.82
C ALA A 547 6.94 -16.40 -37.20
N ILE A 548 6.41 -15.17 -37.31
CA ILE A 548 6.34 -14.39 -38.55
C ILE A 548 7.73 -13.83 -38.86
N GLN A 549 8.45 -14.52 -39.76
CA GLN A 549 9.84 -14.22 -40.12
C GLN A 549 9.99 -14.12 -41.65
N PRO A 550 10.89 -13.25 -42.15
CA PRO A 550 10.94 -12.92 -43.58
C PRO A 550 11.51 -14.06 -44.45
N ASP A 551 12.28 -14.97 -43.86
CA ASP A 551 12.82 -16.18 -44.49
C ASP A 551 11.73 -17.22 -44.86
N LYS A 552 10.57 -17.15 -44.21
CA LYS A 552 9.41 -18.01 -44.46
C LYS A 552 8.50 -17.50 -45.59
N ALA A 553 8.79 -16.33 -46.15
CA ALA A 553 7.99 -15.79 -47.25
C ALA A 553 8.18 -16.63 -48.53
N PRO A 554 7.11 -16.88 -49.31
CA PRO A 554 7.21 -17.62 -50.55
C PRO A 554 8.22 -16.96 -51.52
N LEU A 555 9.17 -17.75 -52.01
CA LEU A 555 10.10 -17.30 -53.05
C LEU A 555 9.32 -16.95 -54.32
N LEU A 556 9.69 -15.85 -54.98
CA LEU A 556 9.21 -15.55 -56.32
C LEU A 556 9.60 -16.71 -57.24
N SER A 557 8.61 -17.30 -57.91
CA SER A 557 8.77 -18.51 -58.72
C SER A 557 9.90 -18.35 -59.74
N GLY A 558 10.99 -19.13 -59.59
CA GLY A 558 12.00 -19.33 -60.63
C GLY A 558 13.31 -18.52 -60.54
N GLN A 559 13.58 -17.77 -59.46
CA GLN A 559 14.87 -17.07 -59.30
C GLN A 559 15.65 -17.54 -58.06
N GLN A 560 16.94 -17.87 -58.24
CA GLN A 560 17.88 -18.05 -57.14
C GLN A 560 18.09 -16.70 -56.42
N SER A 561 18.27 -16.72 -55.09
CA SER A 561 18.57 -15.53 -54.30
C SER A 561 19.78 -14.79 -54.89
N THR A 562 19.57 -13.57 -55.37
CA THR A 562 20.66 -12.69 -55.80
C THR A 562 21.42 -12.17 -54.58
N THR A 563 22.71 -11.87 -54.72
CA THR A 563 23.57 -11.30 -53.65
C THR A 563 22.95 -10.08 -52.97
N ASN A 564 22.15 -9.29 -53.70
CA ASN A 564 21.47 -8.11 -53.20
C ASN A 564 20.30 -8.44 -52.24
N SER A 565 19.57 -9.54 -52.50
CA SER A 565 18.46 -9.98 -51.63
C SER A 565 18.95 -10.53 -50.28
N ALA A 566 20.09 -11.22 -50.26
CA ALA A 566 20.71 -11.73 -49.05
C ALA A 566 21.21 -10.59 -48.13
N ALA A 567 21.91 -9.59 -48.70
CA ALA A 567 22.37 -8.42 -47.95
C ALA A 567 21.20 -7.56 -47.42
N ALA A 568 20.12 -7.43 -48.21
CA ALA A 568 18.90 -6.76 -47.76
C ALA A 568 18.21 -7.51 -46.61
N MET A 569 18.19 -8.85 -46.65
CA MET A 569 17.66 -9.68 -45.57
C MET A 569 18.47 -9.51 -44.27
N GLU A 570 19.79 -9.53 -44.35
CA GLU A 570 20.65 -9.30 -43.18
C GLU A 570 20.40 -7.92 -42.55
N THR A 571 20.25 -6.90 -43.40
CA THR A 571 19.91 -5.54 -42.96
C THR A 571 18.53 -5.47 -42.28
N LEU A 572 17.54 -6.23 -42.78
CA LEU A 572 16.21 -6.28 -42.19
C LEU A 572 16.21 -6.90 -40.79
N LEU A 573 17.07 -7.88 -40.55
CA LEU A 573 17.13 -8.65 -39.30
C LEU A 573 18.11 -8.06 -38.26
N LEU A 574 18.93 -7.08 -38.65
CA LEU A 574 19.85 -6.41 -37.74
C LEU A 574 19.09 -5.64 -36.64
N GLY A 575 19.42 -5.92 -35.38
CA GLY A 575 18.81 -5.25 -34.21
C GLY A 575 17.88 -6.12 -33.36
N GLY A 576 17.74 -7.41 -33.68
CA GLY A 576 16.95 -8.37 -32.89
C GLY A 576 15.46 -7.98 -32.80
N GLU A 577 14.92 -7.87 -31.58
CA GLU A 577 13.54 -7.44 -31.31
C GLU A 577 13.22 -6.00 -31.78
N LEU A 578 14.25 -5.19 -32.08
CA LEU A 578 14.13 -3.84 -32.64
C LEU A 578 14.67 -3.78 -34.08
N SER A 579 14.77 -4.93 -34.75
CA SER A 579 15.18 -4.99 -36.14
C SER A 579 14.19 -4.29 -37.07
N HIS A 580 14.65 -3.92 -38.27
CA HIS A 580 13.79 -3.29 -39.27
C HIS A 580 12.58 -4.15 -39.64
N TRP A 581 12.73 -5.48 -39.62
CA TRP A 581 11.63 -6.43 -39.78
C TRP A 581 10.59 -6.31 -38.67
N GLU A 582 11.02 -6.35 -37.40
CA GLU A 582 10.12 -6.27 -36.25
C GLU A 582 9.40 -4.91 -36.19
N LEU A 583 10.11 -3.82 -36.51
CA LEU A 583 9.51 -2.48 -36.58
C LEU A 583 8.51 -2.36 -37.75
N TRP A 584 8.81 -2.94 -38.91
CA TRP A 584 7.88 -2.99 -40.03
C TRP A 584 6.63 -3.82 -39.70
N LYS A 585 6.82 -5.02 -39.13
CA LYS A 585 5.74 -5.91 -38.67
C LYS A 585 4.82 -5.21 -37.67
N ALA A 586 5.39 -4.53 -36.67
CA ALA A 586 4.65 -3.72 -35.70
C ALA A 586 3.84 -2.59 -36.36
N SER A 587 4.51 -1.80 -37.20
CA SER A 587 3.93 -0.65 -37.90
C SER A 587 2.80 -1.06 -38.84
N PHE A 588 2.96 -2.18 -39.55
CA PHE A 588 1.94 -2.76 -40.42
C PHE A 588 0.73 -3.24 -39.61
N ALA A 589 0.97 -4.02 -38.54
CA ALA A 589 -0.11 -4.52 -37.68
C ALA A 589 -0.93 -3.37 -37.08
N PHE A 590 -0.26 -2.31 -36.63
CA PHE A 590 -0.93 -1.11 -36.13
C PHE A 590 -1.76 -0.42 -37.22
N HIS A 591 -1.21 -0.23 -38.43
CA HIS A 591 -1.96 0.36 -39.54
C HIS A 591 -3.29 -0.39 -39.83
N LYS A 592 -3.22 -1.73 -39.90
CA LYS A 592 -4.36 -2.61 -40.22
C LYS A 592 -5.35 -2.73 -39.05
N PHE A 593 -4.85 -2.85 -37.81
CA PHE A 593 -5.66 -3.19 -36.63
C PHE A 593 -5.69 -2.12 -35.52
N LYS A 594 -5.45 -0.85 -35.84
CA LYS A 594 -5.36 0.32 -34.91
C LYS A 594 -6.42 0.40 -33.79
N LYS A 595 -7.66 -0.06 -34.02
CA LYS A 595 -8.73 -0.04 -33.01
C LYS A 595 -8.71 -1.25 -32.05
N LYS A 596 -7.90 -2.26 -32.31
CA LYS A 596 -7.78 -3.46 -31.47
C LYS A 596 -6.64 -3.30 -30.46
N ARG A 597 -6.72 -4.01 -29.32
CA ARG A 597 -5.59 -4.17 -28.39
C ARG A 597 -4.47 -5.05 -28.97
N PHE A 598 -4.79 -5.92 -29.92
CA PHE A 598 -3.87 -6.86 -30.55
C PHE A 598 -2.50 -6.27 -30.94
N PRO A 599 -2.40 -5.21 -31.77
CA PRO A 599 -1.09 -4.65 -32.16
C PRO A 599 -0.30 -4.12 -30.96
N TRP A 600 -0.97 -3.51 -29.97
CA TRP A 600 -0.31 -3.07 -28.74
C TRP A 600 0.22 -4.24 -27.94
N GLN A 601 -0.58 -5.28 -27.72
CA GLN A 601 -0.17 -6.43 -26.91
C GLN A 601 0.95 -7.23 -27.57
N MET A 602 1.00 -7.32 -28.90
CA MET A 602 2.05 -8.07 -29.60
C MET A 602 3.30 -7.23 -29.87
N ALA A 603 3.15 -5.92 -30.08
CA ALA A 603 4.23 -5.09 -30.62
C ALA A 603 4.45 -3.78 -29.85
N GLY A 604 3.93 -3.65 -28.62
CA GLY A 604 3.98 -2.41 -27.84
C GLY A 604 5.39 -1.84 -27.68
N ARG A 605 6.39 -2.71 -27.45
CA ARG A 605 7.81 -2.36 -27.39
C ARG A 605 8.29 -1.70 -28.68
N GLN A 606 8.00 -2.33 -29.82
CA GLN A 606 8.37 -1.82 -31.15
C GLN A 606 7.62 -0.51 -31.46
N LEU A 607 6.34 -0.41 -31.11
CA LEU A 607 5.55 0.82 -31.30
C LEU A 607 6.09 1.98 -30.46
N CYS A 608 6.49 1.73 -29.21
CA CYS A 608 7.17 2.71 -28.36
C CYS A 608 8.50 3.16 -28.98
N HIS A 609 9.28 2.23 -29.51
CA HIS A 609 10.53 2.56 -30.20
C HIS A 609 10.30 3.44 -31.44
N ILE A 610 9.31 3.10 -32.28
CA ILE A 610 8.94 3.90 -33.46
C ILE A 610 8.51 5.30 -33.03
N LYS A 611 7.68 5.42 -31.98
CA LYS A 611 7.23 6.71 -31.48
C LYS A 611 8.41 7.58 -31.04
N ALA A 612 9.30 7.04 -30.21
CA ALA A 612 10.47 7.75 -29.71
C ALA A 612 11.37 8.25 -30.84
N GLN A 613 11.63 7.39 -31.85
CA GLN A 613 12.39 7.78 -33.04
C GLN A 613 11.76 8.96 -33.78
N VAL A 614 10.46 8.90 -34.07
CA VAL A 614 9.77 9.94 -34.84
C VAL A 614 9.63 11.25 -34.05
N VAL A 615 9.37 11.17 -32.74
CA VAL A 615 9.28 12.35 -31.87
C VAL A 615 10.63 13.06 -31.78
N CYS A 616 11.72 12.32 -31.54
CA CYS A 616 13.05 12.91 -31.41
C CYS A 616 13.57 13.43 -32.77
N ALA A 617 13.20 12.78 -33.88
CA ALA A 617 13.58 13.25 -35.22
C ALA A 617 13.00 14.62 -35.58
N LYS A 618 11.96 15.10 -34.89
CA LYS A 618 11.37 16.44 -35.11
C LYS A 618 12.29 17.57 -34.62
N THR A 619 13.25 17.29 -33.73
CA THR A 619 14.18 18.30 -33.19
C THR A 619 15.64 17.83 -33.35
N PRO A 620 16.41 18.37 -34.31
CA PRO A 620 17.76 17.89 -34.60
C PRO A 620 18.75 18.24 -33.49
N GLY A 621 19.65 17.30 -33.17
CA GLY A 621 20.77 17.51 -32.24
C GLY A 621 21.09 16.26 -31.42
N ALA A 622 22.38 16.00 -31.17
CA ALA A 622 22.81 14.82 -30.41
C ALA A 622 22.22 14.78 -28.98
N ALA A 623 21.99 15.95 -28.38
CA ALA A 623 21.40 16.08 -27.05
C ALA A 623 19.92 15.68 -26.98
N LEU A 624 19.25 15.54 -28.12
CA LEU A 624 17.82 15.23 -28.23
C LEU A 624 17.58 13.86 -28.89
N ALA A 625 18.64 13.06 -29.08
CA ALA A 625 18.52 11.70 -29.56
C ALA A 625 17.92 10.77 -28.48
N PRO A 626 17.14 9.74 -28.85
CA PRO A 626 16.61 8.79 -27.88
C PRO A 626 17.73 8.04 -27.15
N ALA A 627 17.68 8.02 -25.82
CA ALA A 627 18.59 7.22 -25.01
C ALA A 627 18.17 5.74 -25.01
N SER A 628 19.09 4.84 -25.36
CA SER A 628 18.86 3.39 -25.26
C SER A 628 19.37 2.88 -23.91
N VAL A 629 18.49 2.24 -23.14
CA VAL A 629 18.81 1.73 -21.79
C VAL A 629 18.61 0.23 -21.76
N VAL A 630 19.60 -0.52 -21.29
CA VAL A 630 19.49 -1.99 -21.12
C VAL A 630 18.50 -2.33 -19.99
N PRO A 631 17.83 -3.50 -20.02
CA PRO A 631 16.73 -3.82 -19.11
C PRO A 631 17.05 -3.67 -17.62
N LEU A 632 18.25 -4.07 -17.19
CA LEU A 632 18.70 -3.95 -15.79
C LEU A 632 18.80 -2.49 -15.33
N MET A 633 19.39 -1.64 -16.16
CA MET A 633 19.51 -0.22 -15.86
C MET A 633 18.13 0.45 -15.86
N HIS A 634 17.27 0.10 -16.81
CA HIS A 634 15.90 0.61 -16.87
C HIS A 634 15.08 0.24 -15.61
N ALA A 635 15.26 -0.96 -15.07
CA ALA A 635 14.59 -1.38 -13.83
C ALA A 635 14.96 -0.49 -12.63
N GLY A 636 16.20 0.02 -12.59
CA GLY A 636 16.69 0.94 -11.57
C GLY A 636 16.23 2.39 -11.72
N LEU A 637 15.89 2.83 -12.94
CA LEU A 637 15.49 4.21 -13.22
C LEU A 637 14.08 4.54 -12.69
N ARG A 638 13.95 5.75 -12.14
CA ARG A 638 12.73 6.28 -11.53
C ARG A 638 12.61 7.76 -11.90
N PRO A 639 11.38 8.30 -12.00
CA PRO A 639 11.24 9.73 -12.15
C PRO A 639 11.75 10.41 -10.88
N ASP A 640 12.50 11.50 -11.04
CA ASP A 640 13.03 12.29 -9.93
C ASP A 640 12.04 13.41 -9.58
N PRO A 641 11.38 13.36 -8.40
CA PRO A 641 10.42 14.38 -8.00
C PRO A 641 11.01 15.79 -7.99
N LYS A 642 12.29 15.95 -7.64
CA LYS A 642 12.96 17.26 -7.61
C LYS A 642 13.09 17.83 -9.02
N PHE A 643 13.59 17.02 -9.94
CA PHE A 643 13.69 17.38 -11.35
C PHE A 643 12.33 17.72 -11.95
N VAL A 644 11.29 16.91 -11.70
CA VAL A 644 9.93 17.18 -12.19
C VAL A 644 9.43 18.53 -11.70
N LYS A 645 9.57 18.82 -10.40
CA LYS A 645 9.16 20.10 -9.80
C LYS A 645 9.89 21.28 -10.44
N LEU A 646 11.21 21.17 -10.64
CA LEU A 646 12.03 22.20 -11.26
C LEU A 646 11.59 22.48 -12.70
N MET A 647 11.41 21.42 -13.51
CA MET A 647 10.99 21.54 -14.90
C MET A 647 9.61 22.18 -15.03
N VAL A 648 8.68 21.83 -14.14
CA VAL A 648 7.33 22.41 -14.12
C VAL A 648 7.38 23.91 -13.82
N ALA A 649 8.16 24.31 -12.81
CA ALA A 649 8.34 25.71 -12.43
C ALA A 649 9.01 26.54 -13.55
N MET A 650 10.00 25.97 -14.24
CA MET A 650 10.63 26.61 -15.40
C MET A 650 9.63 26.84 -16.54
N MET A 651 8.83 25.83 -16.87
CA MET A 651 7.81 25.93 -17.91
C MET A 651 6.72 26.96 -17.59
N GLU A 652 6.44 27.21 -16.30
CA GLU A 652 5.47 28.20 -15.83
C GLU A 652 6.03 29.62 -15.71
N GLY A 653 7.31 29.83 -16.08
CA GLY A 653 7.97 31.14 -15.97
C GLY A 653 8.34 31.54 -14.54
N GLN A 654 8.29 30.59 -13.58
CA GLN A 654 8.68 30.79 -12.18
C GLN A 654 10.15 30.39 -11.91
N GLY A 655 10.87 29.92 -12.95
CA GLY A 655 12.19 29.28 -12.82
C GLY A 655 13.35 30.17 -12.37
N SER A 656 13.22 31.50 -12.40
CA SER A 656 14.31 32.40 -12.00
C SER A 656 14.58 32.44 -10.49
N GLN A 657 13.67 31.93 -9.65
CA GLN A 657 13.85 31.90 -8.19
C GLN A 657 14.54 30.63 -7.66
N PHE A 658 14.61 29.56 -8.48
CA PHE A 658 15.14 28.25 -8.03
C PHE A 658 16.64 28.07 -8.28
N MET A 659 17.25 28.82 -9.20
CA MET A 659 18.68 28.69 -9.50
C MET A 659 19.58 29.35 -8.45
N ASP A 660 19.11 30.39 -7.74
CA ASP A 660 19.92 31.15 -6.79
C ASP A 660 20.13 30.49 -5.41
N GLN A 661 19.52 29.32 -5.13
CA GLN A 661 19.59 28.71 -3.79
C GLN A 661 20.53 27.50 -3.67
N HIS A 662 21.06 26.95 -4.76
CA HIS A 662 21.83 25.71 -4.72
C HIS A 662 23.31 25.79 -5.12
N ASP A 663 23.80 26.90 -5.69
CA ASP A 663 25.20 27.03 -6.12
C ASP A 663 26.17 27.56 -5.03
N HIS A 664 25.79 27.54 -3.75
CA HIS A 664 26.63 28.07 -2.66
C HIS A 664 26.87 27.13 -1.47
N ARG A 665 26.64 25.82 -1.61
CA ARG A 665 27.04 24.86 -0.57
C ARG A 665 27.44 23.55 -1.24
N ASP A 666 28.70 23.43 -1.64
CA ASP A 666 29.41 22.16 -1.81
C ASP A 666 30.94 22.34 -2.04
N ASP A 667 31.50 23.54 -1.84
CA ASP A 667 32.95 23.76 -1.75
C ASP A 667 33.25 24.38 -0.39
N ASP A 668 33.60 23.54 0.59
CA ASP A 668 34.46 23.83 1.75
C ASP A 668 34.25 22.70 2.77
N ASP A 669 35.01 21.61 2.62
CA ASP A 669 35.50 20.76 3.72
C ASP A 669 36.45 19.70 3.12
N ASP A 670 37.62 20.17 2.69
CA ASP A 670 38.86 19.40 2.61
C ASP A 670 39.98 20.40 2.90
N ASP A 671 40.37 20.53 4.17
CA ASP A 671 41.77 20.69 4.61
C ASP A 671 41.88 20.88 6.16
N GLU A 672 42.76 20.05 6.74
CA GLU A 672 43.33 19.97 8.11
C GLU A 672 42.59 19.22 9.23
#